data_AF-A0A3N5ACM0-F1
#
_entry.id   AF-A0A3N5ACM0-F1
#
_cell.length_a   1.000
_cell.length_b   1.000
_cell.length_c   1.000
_cell.angle_alpha   90.00
_cell.angle_beta   90.00
_cell.angle_gamma   90.00
#
_symmetry.space_group_name_H-M   'P 1'
#
loop_
_entity.id
_entity.type
_entity.pdbx_description
1 polymer ?
#
loop_
_entity_poly.entity_id
_entity_poly.type
_entity_poly.pdbx_seq_one_letter_code
_entity_poly.pdbx_strand_id
1 'polypeptide(L)'
;MLTREEARRRIEELRREIEYHNYRYYVLDAPVISDAEFDRLVAELVALEEAFPEFITPNSPTQRVGGAPREGFATVRHRLPMLSLANAFEPGELRDFDRRVRAALPGEQVAYVVEPKIDGLAVSLTYENGEFVQGATRGDGETGEDITPNLRTVRSLPLRLLKDAPPLVEVRGEAYMPKEAFAQLNERREEAGEPPFANPRNAAAGSLRQLDPRVTAHRKLDIFVYGLGYSEGLALTSHHAVLAWLAAQGFKVNPHYRLFPDIEAVIAYCLSWQEKRFDLPYQIDGMVVKVDDLAQQERLGATLKSPRWAVAYKFPPEEAVTRLREIVVSVGRTGVLTPTAVFDPVHLAGTTVSRATLHNEDLIREKDIRMGDYIVVHKAGDVIPEVVRSLPERRTGGEQVFRMPARCPVCGAKTIREEGEVAIRCPNISCPARLKESILHFASRNAMDIRGLGRALVEQLVEKGLVRNVADLYRLKAEDLVRLERMGPKSAANLLREIEASKKRDLGRLIFALGIRHVGERAGKVLAAHFGSLARLMAATAEELTAIPEIGPKMAASIRTFFSEPRNRQVVEALVSAGVNTVAQTATPGGGPLAGKVFVLTGALKEYTREEATARIEALGGRVASSVSRRTDYVVAGENPGSKFEKARELGIRILNEDEFNRLLAGDEI
;
A
#
# COMPACT_ATOMS: atom_id res chain seq x y z
N MET A 1 -5.80 20.35 48.28
CA MET A 1 -5.06 19.31 47.52
C MET A 1 -5.60 17.97 47.95
N LEU A 2 -6.03 17.13 47.00
CA LEU A 2 -6.47 15.76 47.29
C LEU A 2 -5.30 14.99 47.91
N THR A 3 -5.60 14.12 48.89
CA THR A 3 -4.61 13.15 49.36
C THR A 3 -4.33 12.11 48.26
N ARG A 4 -3.19 11.43 48.37
CA ARG A 4 -2.78 10.41 47.39
C ARG A 4 -3.82 9.31 47.19
N GLU A 5 -4.47 8.86 48.26
CA GLU A 5 -5.49 7.81 48.19
C GLU A 5 -6.81 8.34 47.60
N GLU A 6 -7.17 9.60 47.89
CA GLU A 6 -8.35 10.25 47.29
C GLU A 6 -8.15 10.47 45.78
N ALA A 7 -6.94 10.87 45.36
CA ALA A 7 -6.60 11.01 43.94
C ALA A 7 -6.68 9.66 43.22
N ARG A 8 -6.12 8.60 43.80
CA ARG A 8 -6.21 7.23 43.26
C ARG A 8 -7.66 6.78 43.09
N ARG A 9 -8.50 6.99 44.11
CA ARG A 9 -9.93 6.64 44.04
C ARG A 9 -10.66 7.44 42.96
N ARG A 10 -10.41 8.75 42.89
CA ARG A 10 -11.05 9.63 41.90
C ARG A 10 -10.62 9.30 40.46
N ILE A 11 -9.35 8.99 40.24
CA ILE A 11 -8.83 8.54 38.93
C ILE A 11 -9.55 7.27 38.49
N GLU A 12 -9.72 6.30 39.38
CA GLU A 12 -10.43 5.05 39.06
C GLU A 12 -11.94 5.27 38.80
N GLU A 13 -12.58 6.17 39.54
CA GLU A 13 -13.97 6.58 39.30
C GLU A 13 -14.11 7.24 37.91
N LEU A 14 -13.27 8.23 37.60
CA LEU A 14 -13.27 8.93 36.32
C LEU A 14 -13.03 7.98 35.15
N ARG A 15 -12.08 7.04 35.28
CA ARG A 15 -11.84 6.02 34.25
C ARG A 15 -13.09 5.18 33.97
N ARG A 16 -13.80 4.74 35.02
CA ARG A 16 -15.04 3.96 34.89
C ARG A 16 -16.16 4.79 34.25
N GLU A 17 -16.33 6.04 34.69
CA GLU A 17 -17.35 6.95 34.18
C GLU A 17 -17.11 7.29 32.70
N ILE A 18 -15.87 7.62 32.33
CA ILE A 18 -15.48 7.89 30.94
C ILE A 18 -15.68 6.65 30.06
N GLU A 19 -15.33 5.45 30.53
CA GLU A 19 -15.55 4.23 29.75
C GLU A 19 -17.05 3.92 29.56
N TYR A 20 -17.85 4.12 30.59
CA TYR A 20 -19.31 4.02 30.49
C TYR A 20 -19.88 5.00 29.45
N HIS A 21 -19.44 6.26 29.45
CA HIS A 21 -19.90 7.25 28.47
C HIS A 21 -19.37 6.99 27.06
N ASN A 22 -18.13 6.50 26.91
CA ASN A 22 -17.60 6.03 25.63
C ASN A 22 -18.46 4.90 25.06
N TYR A 23 -18.87 3.94 25.90
CA TYR A 23 -19.78 2.88 25.50
C TYR A 23 -21.14 3.42 25.03
N ARG A 24 -21.75 4.32 25.82
CA ARG A 24 -23.02 4.98 25.45
C ARG A 24 -22.92 5.71 24.10
N TYR A 25 -21.81 6.40 23.85
CA TYR A 25 -21.60 7.20 22.64
C TYR A 25 -21.23 6.33 21.42
N TYR A 26 -20.14 5.57 21.49
CA TYR A 26 -19.57 4.88 20.33
C TYR A 26 -20.18 3.50 20.04
N VAL A 27 -20.82 2.88 21.04
CA VAL A 27 -21.37 1.52 20.93
C VAL A 27 -22.89 1.55 20.84
N LEU A 28 -23.55 2.28 21.74
CA LEU A 28 -25.02 2.34 21.78
C LEU A 28 -25.63 3.47 20.95
N ASP A 29 -24.83 4.44 20.50
CA ASP A 29 -25.31 5.66 19.82
C ASP A 29 -26.40 6.39 20.62
N ALA A 30 -26.23 6.41 21.95
CA ALA A 30 -27.22 6.91 22.91
C ALA A 30 -26.55 7.64 24.09
N PRO A 31 -25.86 8.77 23.84
CA PRO A 31 -25.18 9.54 24.89
C PRO A 31 -26.16 10.02 25.97
N VAL A 32 -25.69 10.08 27.22
CA VAL A 32 -26.48 10.51 28.39
C VAL A 32 -25.99 11.82 29.01
N ILE A 33 -24.83 12.29 28.55
CA ILE A 33 -24.23 13.57 28.91
C ILE A 33 -23.83 14.29 27.62
N SER A 34 -23.72 15.62 27.69
CA SER A 34 -23.24 16.45 26.59
C SER A 34 -21.74 16.31 26.36
N ASP A 35 -21.26 16.65 25.16
CA ASP A 35 -19.83 16.64 24.83
C ASP A 35 -19.02 17.53 25.78
N ALA A 36 -19.57 18.68 26.18
CA ALA A 36 -18.94 19.58 27.14
C ALA A 36 -18.82 18.97 28.55
N GLU A 37 -19.77 18.12 28.96
CA GLU A 37 -19.67 17.39 30.22
C GLU A 37 -18.62 16.28 30.14
N PHE A 38 -18.58 15.55 29.04
CA PHE A 38 -17.58 14.51 28.80
C PHE A 38 -16.17 15.10 28.78
N ASP A 39 -15.96 16.20 28.07
CA ASP A 39 -14.68 16.90 28.00
C ASP A 39 -14.20 17.37 29.39
N ARG A 40 -15.12 17.75 30.29
CA ARG A 40 -14.78 18.08 31.68
C ARG A 40 -14.27 16.86 32.45
N LEU A 41 -14.90 15.70 32.30
CA LEU A 41 -14.43 14.46 32.94
C LEU A 41 -13.04 14.08 32.45
N VAL A 42 -12.80 14.18 31.14
CA VAL A 42 -11.48 13.90 30.54
C VAL A 42 -10.44 14.91 31.01
N ALA A 43 -10.76 16.21 31.02
CA ALA A 43 -9.85 17.25 31.50
C ALA A 43 -9.50 17.07 32.99
N GLU A 44 -10.46 16.66 33.82
CA GLU A 44 -10.22 16.33 35.23
C GLU A 44 -9.27 15.13 35.36
N LEU A 45 -9.50 14.07 34.58
CA LEU A 45 -8.62 12.90 34.57
C LEU A 45 -7.19 13.25 34.14
N VAL A 46 -7.03 14.08 33.10
CA VAL A 46 -5.72 14.57 32.65
C VAL A 46 -5.02 15.35 33.76
N ALA A 47 -5.71 16.30 34.39
CA ALA A 47 -5.12 17.11 35.45
C ALA A 47 -4.68 16.26 36.67
N LEU A 48 -5.46 15.23 37.01
CA LEU A 48 -5.10 14.31 38.10
C LEU A 48 -3.93 13.39 37.73
N GLU A 49 -3.87 12.90 36.49
CA GLU A 49 -2.76 12.10 36.00
C GLU A 49 -1.45 12.89 35.86
N GLU A 50 -1.52 14.18 35.50
CA GLU A 50 -0.37 15.09 35.51
C GLU A 50 0.13 15.38 36.92
N ALA A 51 -0.79 15.53 37.89
CA ALA A 51 -0.46 15.78 39.29
C ALA A 51 0.06 14.52 40.01
N PHE A 52 -0.36 13.32 39.58
CA PHE A 52 0.05 12.03 40.14
C PHE A 52 0.49 11.04 39.04
N PRO A 53 1.67 11.27 38.42
CA PRO A 53 2.12 10.47 37.27
C PRO A 53 2.26 8.97 37.55
N GLU A 54 2.45 8.57 38.81
CA GLU A 54 2.54 7.15 39.19
C GLU A 54 1.24 6.36 38.99
N PHE A 55 0.11 7.05 38.83
CA PHE A 55 -1.19 6.42 38.60
C PHE A 55 -1.55 6.29 37.13
N ILE A 56 -0.75 6.82 36.20
CA ILE A 56 -0.97 6.65 34.76
C ILE A 56 -0.83 5.18 34.39
N THR A 57 -1.89 4.60 33.83
CA THR A 57 -1.87 3.23 33.32
C THR A 57 -1.95 3.25 31.80
N PRO A 58 -1.37 2.24 31.10
CA PRO A 58 -1.45 2.16 29.65
C PRO A 58 -2.89 2.07 29.10
N ASN A 59 -3.86 1.68 29.93
CA ASN A 59 -5.28 1.54 29.59
C ASN A 59 -6.12 2.76 30.00
N SER A 60 -5.50 3.82 30.54
CA SER A 60 -6.23 5.05 30.82
C SER A 60 -6.82 5.64 29.52
N PRO A 61 -8.06 6.17 29.54
CA PRO A 61 -8.67 6.82 28.38
C PRO A 61 -7.82 7.94 27.76
N THR A 62 -6.97 8.59 28.55
CA THR A 62 -6.02 9.64 28.11
C THR A 62 -4.88 9.09 27.26
N GLN A 63 -4.56 7.79 27.39
CA GLN A 63 -3.44 7.13 26.71
C GLN A 63 -3.84 6.44 25.40
N ARG A 64 -5.11 6.57 24.96
CA ARG A 64 -5.62 5.94 23.72
C ARG A 64 -4.88 6.39 22.45
N VAL A 65 -4.35 7.63 22.43
CA VAL A 65 -3.61 8.19 21.29
C VAL A 65 -2.21 8.59 21.77
N GLY A 66 -1.28 7.65 21.74
CA GLY A 66 0.09 7.84 22.20
C GLY A 66 1.03 6.68 21.86
N GLY A 67 2.34 6.89 21.95
CA GLY A 67 3.38 5.90 21.68
C GLY A 67 4.31 6.31 20.53
N ALA A 68 5.60 5.98 20.66
CA ALA A 68 6.57 6.19 19.58
C ALA A 68 6.27 5.25 18.41
N PRO A 69 6.53 5.66 17.15
CA PRO A 69 6.47 4.76 16.01
C PRO A 69 7.32 3.51 16.24
N ARG A 70 6.77 2.35 15.96
CA ARG A 70 7.47 1.06 16.13
C ARG A 70 8.37 0.77 14.93
N GLU A 71 9.45 0.02 15.12
CA GLU A 71 10.29 -0.48 14.01
C GLU A 71 9.65 -1.66 13.27
N GLY A 72 8.74 -2.40 13.94
CA GLY A 72 8.05 -3.56 13.38
C GLY A 72 6.94 -4.08 14.30
N PHE A 73 6.30 -5.17 13.89
CA PHE A 73 5.28 -5.87 14.68
C PHE A 73 5.87 -7.10 15.34
N ALA A 74 5.59 -7.28 16.64
CA ALA A 74 5.92 -8.51 17.35
C ALA A 74 4.96 -9.63 16.94
N THR A 75 5.40 -10.87 17.08
CA THR A 75 4.62 -12.05 16.75
C THR A 75 3.92 -12.59 18.00
N VAL A 76 2.63 -12.87 17.91
CA VAL A 76 1.78 -13.38 19.00
C VAL A 76 1.19 -14.72 18.60
N ARG A 77 1.35 -15.74 19.45
CA ARG A 77 0.70 -17.03 19.27
C ARG A 77 -0.67 -17.02 19.94
N HIS A 78 -1.71 -17.40 19.20
CA HIS A 78 -3.07 -17.50 19.73
C HIS A 78 -3.19 -18.72 20.64
N ARG A 79 -3.93 -18.59 21.75
CA ARG A 79 -4.16 -19.70 22.69
C ARG A 79 -5.02 -20.80 22.07
N LEU A 80 -6.01 -20.39 21.28
CA LEU A 80 -6.79 -21.26 20.42
C LEU A 80 -6.64 -20.80 18.96
N PRO A 81 -6.58 -21.71 17.98
CA PRO A 81 -6.49 -21.31 16.58
C PRO A 81 -7.67 -20.44 16.12
N MET A 82 -7.37 -19.43 15.31
CA MET A 82 -8.34 -18.60 14.58
C MET A 82 -8.55 -19.18 13.18
N LEU A 83 -9.58 -20.01 13.03
CA LEU A 83 -9.89 -20.69 11.79
C LEU A 83 -10.62 -19.80 10.78
N SER A 84 -10.64 -20.23 9.50
CA SER A 84 -11.49 -19.61 8.48
C SER A 84 -12.88 -20.28 8.47
N LEU A 85 -13.84 -19.70 7.77
CA LEU A 85 -15.16 -20.32 7.57
C LEU A 85 -15.22 -21.03 6.22
N ALA A 86 -15.97 -22.13 6.16
CA ALA A 86 -16.42 -22.69 4.88
C ALA A 86 -17.40 -21.72 4.22
N ASN A 87 -17.45 -21.70 2.89
CA ASN A 87 -18.36 -20.82 2.15
C ASN A 87 -19.57 -21.63 1.65
N ALA A 88 -20.73 -20.95 1.61
CA ALA A 88 -21.91 -21.33 0.86
C ALA A 88 -22.31 -20.14 -0.03
N PHE A 89 -22.75 -20.39 -1.25
CA PHE A 89 -23.12 -19.38 -2.25
C PHE A 89 -24.59 -19.48 -2.66
N GLU A 90 -25.24 -20.62 -2.41
CA GLU A 90 -26.64 -20.85 -2.72
C GLU A 90 -27.41 -21.54 -1.59
N PRO A 91 -28.75 -21.41 -1.53
CA PRO A 91 -29.56 -22.01 -0.46
C PRO A 91 -29.39 -23.53 -0.33
N GLY A 92 -29.12 -24.24 -1.43
CA GLY A 92 -28.86 -25.69 -1.42
C GLY A 92 -27.68 -26.05 -0.52
N GLU A 93 -26.58 -25.29 -0.60
CA GLU A 93 -25.37 -25.54 0.20
C GLU A 93 -25.59 -25.28 1.70
N LEU A 94 -26.51 -24.40 2.08
CA LEU A 94 -26.93 -24.23 3.49
C LEU A 94 -27.74 -25.43 3.99
N ARG A 95 -28.62 -26.01 3.17
CA ARG A 95 -29.31 -27.26 3.51
C ARG A 95 -28.35 -28.42 3.64
N ASP A 96 -27.31 -28.46 2.81
CA ASP A 96 -26.25 -29.46 2.90
C ASP A 96 -25.44 -29.32 4.18
N PHE A 97 -25.18 -28.09 4.62
CA PHE A 97 -24.57 -27.81 5.92
C PHE A 97 -25.44 -28.31 7.08
N ASP A 98 -26.73 -27.95 7.14
CA ASP A 98 -27.66 -28.43 8.18
C ASP A 98 -27.74 -29.96 8.20
N ARG A 99 -27.85 -30.61 7.04
CA ARG A 99 -27.85 -32.07 6.93
C ARG A 99 -26.59 -32.71 7.53
N ARG A 100 -25.40 -32.15 7.27
CA ARG A 100 -24.14 -32.64 7.88
C ARG A 100 -24.10 -32.43 9.38
N VAL A 101 -24.60 -31.30 9.86
CA VAL A 101 -24.70 -31.00 11.30
C VAL A 101 -25.63 -31.98 11.99
N ARG A 102 -26.84 -32.19 11.49
CA ARG A 102 -27.83 -33.12 12.05
C ARG A 102 -27.38 -34.58 11.98
N ALA A 103 -26.67 -34.97 10.93
CA ALA A 103 -26.09 -36.31 10.84
C ALA A 103 -25.06 -36.60 11.94
N ALA A 104 -24.33 -35.57 12.40
CA ALA A 104 -23.39 -35.67 13.50
C ALA A 104 -24.04 -35.53 14.89
N LEU A 105 -25.31 -35.08 14.95
CA LEU A 105 -26.09 -34.85 16.17
C LEU A 105 -27.46 -35.55 16.07
N PRO A 106 -27.50 -36.89 15.95
CA PRO A 106 -28.74 -37.61 15.69
C PRO A 106 -29.73 -37.48 16.84
N GLY A 107 -30.97 -37.09 16.53
CA GLY A 107 -32.06 -36.95 17.51
C GLY A 107 -32.03 -35.66 18.34
N GLU A 108 -31.08 -34.76 18.09
CA GLU A 108 -31.00 -33.47 18.78
C GLU A 108 -31.68 -32.36 17.99
N GLN A 109 -32.20 -31.37 18.72
CA GLN A 109 -32.62 -30.10 18.12
C GLN A 109 -31.39 -29.22 17.89
N VAL A 110 -31.33 -28.57 16.73
CA VAL A 110 -30.23 -27.70 16.34
C VAL A 110 -30.81 -26.35 15.98
N ALA A 111 -30.45 -25.34 16.76
CA ALA A 111 -30.74 -23.93 16.50
C ALA A 111 -29.50 -23.22 15.94
N TYR A 112 -29.72 -22.12 15.24
CA TYR A 112 -28.67 -21.38 14.56
C TYR A 112 -28.69 -19.89 14.93
N VAL A 113 -27.54 -19.34 15.25
CA VAL A 113 -27.33 -17.89 15.29
C VAL A 113 -26.80 -17.44 13.94
N VAL A 114 -27.43 -16.41 13.37
CA VAL A 114 -27.00 -15.80 12.11
C VAL A 114 -26.54 -14.37 12.35
N GLU A 115 -25.34 -14.04 11.91
CA GLU A 115 -24.69 -12.75 12.08
C GLU A 115 -24.26 -12.17 10.73
N PRO A 116 -24.28 -10.84 10.51
CA PRO A 116 -23.69 -10.26 9.31
C PRO A 116 -22.19 -10.55 9.22
N LYS A 117 -21.73 -10.94 8.03
CA LYS A 117 -20.31 -11.22 7.78
C LYS A 117 -19.60 -9.92 7.44
N ILE A 118 -19.04 -9.27 8.46
CA ILE A 118 -18.35 -7.99 8.34
C ILE A 118 -17.13 -8.11 7.43
N ASP A 119 -16.96 -7.18 6.49
CA ASP A 119 -15.80 -7.14 5.61
C ASP A 119 -14.67 -6.27 6.20
N GLY A 120 -13.83 -6.90 7.01
CA GLY A 120 -12.74 -6.22 7.72
C GLY A 120 -11.51 -7.11 7.93
N LEU A 121 -10.87 -6.93 9.09
CA LEU A 121 -9.75 -7.74 9.54
C LEU A 121 -10.09 -8.39 10.87
N ALA A 122 -10.01 -9.72 10.91
CA ALA A 122 -10.16 -10.50 12.13
C ALA A 122 -9.08 -10.18 13.16
N VAL A 123 -9.52 -9.92 14.39
CA VAL A 123 -8.67 -9.59 15.54
C VAL A 123 -9.01 -10.44 16.76
N SER A 124 -7.99 -10.72 17.56
CA SER A 124 -8.07 -11.36 18.87
C SER A 124 -7.72 -10.34 19.94
N LEU A 125 -8.52 -10.28 21.00
CA LEU A 125 -8.45 -9.27 22.06
C LEU A 125 -8.38 -9.98 23.41
N THR A 126 -7.22 -9.96 24.05
CA THR A 126 -7.02 -10.60 25.36
C THR A 126 -7.23 -9.58 26.47
N TYR A 127 -8.03 -9.96 27.45
CA TYR A 127 -8.28 -9.22 28.68
C TYR A 127 -7.86 -10.06 29.88
N GLU A 128 -7.15 -9.45 30.82
CA GLU A 128 -6.77 -10.06 32.09
C GLU A 128 -7.40 -9.25 33.23
N ASN A 129 -8.20 -9.93 34.06
CA ASN A 129 -8.97 -9.31 35.15
C ASN A 129 -9.78 -8.06 34.69
N GLY A 130 -10.28 -8.11 33.46
CA GLY A 130 -11.08 -7.04 32.86
C GLY A 130 -10.29 -5.91 32.18
N GLU A 131 -8.97 -5.96 32.18
CA GLU A 131 -8.10 -4.96 31.54
C GLU A 131 -7.60 -5.44 30.17
N PHE A 132 -7.64 -4.60 29.15
CA PHE A 132 -7.13 -4.94 27.81
C PHE A 132 -5.61 -5.03 27.82
N VAL A 133 -5.05 -6.23 27.59
CA VAL A 133 -3.60 -6.47 27.68
C VAL A 133 -2.94 -6.71 26.33
N GLN A 134 -3.63 -7.36 25.38
CA GLN A 134 -3.03 -7.71 24.09
C GLN A 134 -4.07 -7.79 22.98
N GLY A 135 -3.75 -7.20 21.84
CA GLY A 135 -4.53 -7.29 20.61
C GLY A 135 -3.68 -7.84 19.46
N ALA A 136 -4.16 -8.86 18.77
CA ALA A 136 -3.42 -9.50 17.68
C ALA A 136 -4.28 -9.67 16.42
N THR A 137 -3.64 -9.59 15.25
CA THR A 137 -4.28 -9.98 13.98
C THR A 137 -4.44 -11.50 13.92
N ARG A 138 -5.27 -12.01 13.00
CA ARG A 138 -5.32 -13.46 12.72
C ARG A 138 -3.98 -14.07 12.28
N GLY A 139 -3.26 -13.40 11.38
CA GLY A 139 -2.10 -13.97 10.67
C GLY A 139 -2.43 -15.28 9.93
N ASP A 140 -1.68 -16.33 10.22
CA ASP A 140 -1.88 -17.68 9.63
C ASP A 140 -2.96 -18.51 10.33
N GLY A 141 -3.51 -17.99 11.43
CA GLY A 141 -4.53 -18.65 12.26
C GLY A 141 -3.98 -19.22 13.56
N GLU A 142 -2.70 -19.56 13.64
CA GLU A 142 -2.03 -19.94 14.89
C GLU A 142 -1.24 -18.78 15.48
N THR A 143 -0.71 -17.93 14.60
CA THR A 143 0.20 -16.86 14.93
C THR A 143 -0.18 -15.58 14.17
N GLY A 144 -0.20 -14.46 14.88
CA GLY A 144 -0.54 -13.14 14.37
C GLY A 144 0.46 -12.05 14.74
N GLU A 145 0.22 -10.84 14.24
CA GLU A 145 0.98 -9.63 14.59
C GLU A 145 0.35 -8.91 15.80
N ASP A 146 1.19 -8.45 16.74
CA ASP A 146 0.78 -7.59 17.86
C ASP A 146 0.43 -6.19 17.38
N ILE A 147 -0.85 -5.89 17.40
CA ILE A 147 -1.44 -4.59 17.02
C ILE A 147 -2.12 -3.92 18.21
N THR A 148 -1.70 -4.24 19.44
CA THR A 148 -2.27 -3.70 20.68
C THR A 148 -2.34 -2.16 20.67
N PRO A 149 -1.28 -1.41 20.33
CA PRO A 149 -1.34 0.05 20.31
C PRO A 149 -2.33 0.60 19.27
N ASN A 150 -2.45 -0.06 18.11
CA ASN A 150 -3.36 0.34 17.05
C ASN A 150 -4.82 0.10 17.46
N LEU A 151 -5.10 -1.04 18.09
CA LEU A 151 -6.44 -1.38 18.60
C LEU A 151 -6.91 -0.45 19.72
N ARG A 152 -6.01 0.03 20.57
CA ARG A 152 -6.35 1.05 21.60
C ARG A 152 -6.91 2.35 21.02
N THR A 153 -6.61 2.65 19.75
CA THR A 153 -7.14 3.83 19.07
C THR A 153 -8.59 3.67 18.61
N VAL A 154 -9.12 2.44 18.56
CA VAL A 154 -10.50 2.14 18.17
C VAL A 154 -11.43 2.49 19.32
N ARG A 155 -12.26 3.53 19.13
CA ARG A 155 -13.04 4.13 20.23
C ARG A 155 -14.10 3.21 20.83
N SER A 156 -14.68 2.33 20.01
CA SER A 156 -15.68 1.33 20.39
C SER A 156 -15.11 0.08 21.05
N LEU A 157 -13.77 -0.06 21.12
CA LEU A 157 -13.12 -1.11 21.89
C LEU A 157 -13.01 -0.67 23.36
N PRO A 158 -13.65 -1.37 24.32
CA PRO A 158 -13.46 -1.07 25.73
C PRO A 158 -12.04 -1.39 26.15
N LEU A 159 -11.33 -0.44 26.78
CA LEU A 159 -10.02 -0.75 27.37
C LEU A 159 -10.14 -1.48 28.70
N ARG A 160 -11.31 -1.36 29.33
CA ARG A 160 -11.71 -2.05 30.54
C ARG A 160 -13.14 -2.54 30.41
N LEU A 161 -13.40 -3.77 30.85
CA LEU A 161 -14.75 -4.33 30.84
C LEU A 161 -15.66 -3.64 31.87
N LEU A 162 -16.93 -3.49 31.53
CA LEU A 162 -17.90 -2.75 32.35
C LEU A 162 -18.41 -3.51 33.58
N LYS A 163 -18.31 -4.84 33.58
CA LYS A 163 -18.79 -5.71 34.67
C LYS A 163 -17.66 -6.59 35.19
N ASP A 164 -17.98 -7.43 36.17
CA ASP A 164 -17.05 -8.43 36.68
C ASP A 164 -16.52 -9.28 35.54
N ALA A 165 -15.20 -9.35 35.48
CA ALA A 165 -14.46 -9.98 34.40
C ALA A 165 -13.87 -11.31 34.88
N PRO A 166 -13.84 -12.33 34.00
CA PRO A 166 -13.06 -13.53 34.26
C PRO A 166 -11.56 -13.18 34.42
N PRO A 167 -10.78 -14.05 35.08
CA PRO A 167 -9.33 -13.85 35.22
C PRO A 167 -8.63 -13.63 33.88
N LEU A 168 -9.06 -14.38 32.85
CA LEU A 168 -8.54 -14.29 31.50
C LEU A 168 -9.66 -14.57 30.49
N VAL A 169 -9.77 -13.72 29.47
CA VAL A 169 -10.68 -13.93 28.34
C VAL A 169 -10.09 -13.39 27.03
N GLU A 170 -10.16 -14.20 25.99
CA GLU A 170 -9.88 -13.83 24.60
C GLU A 170 -11.21 -13.58 23.89
N VAL A 171 -11.40 -12.37 23.38
CA VAL A 171 -12.56 -11.96 22.58
C VAL A 171 -12.15 -11.85 21.12
N ARG A 172 -12.99 -12.38 20.22
CA ARG A 172 -12.76 -12.36 18.78
C ARG A 172 -13.73 -11.42 18.09
N GLY A 173 -13.21 -10.64 17.16
CA GLY A 173 -13.98 -9.64 16.42
C GLY A 173 -13.41 -9.34 15.05
N GLU A 174 -14.12 -8.46 14.35
CA GLU A 174 -13.71 -7.93 13.06
C GLU A 174 -13.56 -6.42 13.20
N ALA A 175 -12.33 -5.93 13.06
CA ALA A 175 -12.08 -4.50 12.96
C ALA A 175 -12.32 -4.07 11.50
N TYR A 176 -13.16 -3.06 11.30
CA TYR A 176 -13.63 -2.65 9.97
C TYR A 176 -13.58 -1.13 9.82
N MET A 177 -13.76 -0.69 8.57
CA MET A 177 -13.87 0.74 8.25
C MET A 177 -15.31 1.06 7.85
N PRO A 178 -16.00 1.96 8.57
CA PRO A 178 -17.31 2.45 8.16
C PRO A 178 -17.28 3.06 6.74
N LYS A 179 -18.38 2.96 6.00
CA LYS A 179 -18.48 3.43 4.59
C LYS A 179 -18.11 4.92 4.46
N GLU A 180 -18.59 5.74 5.40
CA GLU A 180 -18.29 7.17 5.43
C GLU A 180 -16.81 7.46 5.68
N ALA A 181 -16.20 6.78 6.67
CA ALA A 181 -14.78 6.91 6.97
C ALA A 181 -13.91 6.46 5.78
N PHE A 182 -14.33 5.42 5.07
CA PHE A 182 -13.68 4.96 3.85
C PHE A 182 -13.76 5.99 2.72
N ALA A 183 -14.93 6.59 2.48
CA ALA A 183 -15.10 7.64 1.48
C ALA A 183 -14.20 8.85 1.78
N GLN A 184 -14.24 9.37 3.01
CA GLN A 184 -13.38 10.48 3.47
C GLN A 184 -11.88 10.15 3.39
N LEU A 185 -11.51 8.88 3.59
CA LEU A 185 -10.13 8.46 3.46
C LEU A 185 -9.68 8.46 2.00
N ASN A 186 -10.50 7.93 1.09
CA ASN A 186 -10.17 7.91 -0.33
C ASN A 186 -10.12 9.31 -0.93
N GLU A 187 -11.07 10.19 -0.58
CA GLU A 187 -11.04 11.60 -0.99
C GLU A 187 -9.72 12.26 -0.60
N ARG A 188 -9.30 12.16 0.67
CA ARG A 188 -8.01 12.70 1.14
C ARG A 188 -6.80 12.08 0.42
N ARG A 189 -6.87 10.81 0.05
CA ARG A 189 -5.79 10.13 -0.70
C ARG A 189 -5.73 10.64 -2.15
N GLU A 190 -6.88 10.83 -2.78
CA GLU A 190 -7.00 11.39 -4.12
C GLU A 190 -6.46 12.82 -4.16
N GLU A 191 -6.84 13.66 -3.18
CA GLU A 191 -6.29 15.01 -2.98
C GLU A 191 -4.75 15.00 -2.79
N ALA A 192 -4.22 13.99 -2.09
CA ALA A 192 -2.78 13.82 -1.89
C ALA A 192 -2.04 13.21 -3.11
N GLY A 193 -2.77 12.81 -4.16
CA GLY A 193 -2.22 12.09 -5.32
C GLY A 193 -1.72 10.68 -5.00
N GLU A 194 -2.25 10.08 -3.92
CA GLU A 194 -2.06 8.69 -3.52
C GLU A 194 -3.14 7.81 -4.17
N PRO A 195 -2.85 6.53 -4.46
CA PRO A 195 -3.88 5.62 -4.96
C PRO A 195 -4.95 5.41 -3.87
N PRO A 196 -6.25 5.51 -4.21
CA PRO A 196 -7.33 5.18 -3.29
C PRO A 196 -7.28 3.69 -2.92
N PHE A 197 -7.79 3.35 -1.75
CA PHE A 197 -7.99 1.96 -1.38
C PHE A 197 -9.11 1.34 -2.19
N ALA A 198 -8.90 0.08 -2.60
CA ALA A 198 -9.85 -0.61 -3.45
C ALA A 198 -11.17 -0.97 -2.75
N ASN A 199 -11.13 -1.28 -1.45
CA ASN A 199 -12.29 -1.61 -0.64
C ASN A 199 -12.04 -1.31 0.85
N PRO A 200 -13.10 -1.17 1.67
CA PRO A 200 -13.04 -1.01 3.12
C PRO A 200 -12.18 -2.05 3.83
N ARG A 201 -12.19 -3.31 3.39
CA ARG A 201 -11.37 -4.39 3.97
C ARG A 201 -9.87 -4.07 3.91
N ASN A 202 -9.37 -3.74 2.72
CA ASN A 202 -7.97 -3.40 2.50
C ASN A 202 -7.60 -2.10 3.21
N ALA A 203 -8.52 -1.13 3.23
CA ALA A 203 -8.34 0.12 3.97
C ALA A 203 -8.25 -0.14 5.48
N ALA A 204 -9.11 -0.99 6.05
CA ALA A 204 -9.09 -1.38 7.45
C ALA A 204 -7.79 -2.11 7.80
N ALA A 205 -7.43 -3.15 7.04
CA ALA A 205 -6.21 -3.92 7.28
C ALA A 205 -4.94 -3.05 7.19
N GLY A 206 -4.85 -2.19 6.17
CA GLY A 206 -3.75 -1.23 6.04
C GLY A 206 -3.74 -0.20 7.17
N SER A 207 -4.91 0.22 7.66
CA SER A 207 -5.03 1.20 8.74
C SER A 207 -4.67 0.61 10.12
N LEU A 208 -4.97 -0.66 10.38
CA LEU A 208 -4.59 -1.36 11.62
C LEU A 208 -3.11 -1.74 11.67
N ARG A 209 -2.47 -1.95 10.51
CA ARG A 209 -1.06 -2.36 10.40
C ARG A 209 -0.16 -1.15 10.14
N GLN A 210 -0.37 -0.07 10.88
CA GLN A 210 0.49 1.11 10.85
C GLN A 210 1.52 1.04 11.99
N LEU A 211 2.79 1.27 11.67
CA LEU A 211 3.86 1.34 12.67
C LEU A 211 3.64 2.49 13.67
N ASP A 212 3.03 3.58 13.20
CA ASP A 212 2.60 4.70 14.01
C ASP A 212 1.09 4.60 14.31
N PRO A 213 0.68 4.31 15.56
CA PRO A 213 -0.73 4.18 15.93
C PRO A 213 -1.50 5.49 15.76
N ARG A 214 -0.83 6.66 15.74
CA ARG A 214 -1.48 7.94 15.46
C ARG A 214 -2.08 7.94 14.06
N VAL A 215 -1.47 7.26 13.09
CA VAL A 215 -2.07 7.12 11.75
C VAL A 215 -3.38 6.34 11.86
N THR A 216 -3.42 5.22 12.58
CA THR A 216 -4.64 4.42 12.79
C THR A 216 -5.76 5.25 13.43
N ALA A 217 -5.45 6.06 14.45
CA ALA A 217 -6.43 6.90 15.13
C ALA A 217 -7.17 7.85 14.15
N HIS A 218 -6.48 8.39 13.15
CA HIS A 218 -7.07 9.29 12.14
C HIS A 218 -7.91 8.56 11.08
N ARG A 219 -7.87 7.22 11.05
CA ARG A 219 -8.60 6.38 10.08
C ARG A 219 -10.00 6.01 10.56
N LYS A 220 -10.36 6.37 11.80
CA LYS A 220 -11.71 6.19 12.37
C LYS A 220 -12.24 4.75 12.18
N LEU A 221 -11.41 3.77 12.52
CA LEU A 221 -11.81 2.37 12.50
C LEU A 221 -12.85 2.09 13.60
N ASP A 222 -13.64 1.06 13.36
CA ASP A 222 -14.65 0.55 14.29
C ASP A 222 -14.50 -0.97 14.41
N ILE A 223 -15.20 -1.58 15.36
CA ILE A 223 -15.09 -3.02 15.63
C ILE A 223 -16.45 -3.62 15.98
N PHE A 224 -16.72 -4.82 15.46
CA PHE A 224 -17.76 -5.70 15.98
C PHE A 224 -17.11 -6.96 16.56
N VAL A 225 -17.52 -7.36 17.75
CA VAL A 225 -17.12 -8.65 18.33
C VAL A 225 -18.18 -9.71 18.04
N TYR A 226 -17.73 -10.95 17.83
CA TYR A 226 -18.59 -12.04 17.36
C TYR A 226 -18.38 -13.37 18.06
N GLY A 227 -17.51 -13.45 19.07
CA GLY A 227 -17.26 -14.70 19.78
C GLY A 227 -16.09 -14.65 20.76
N LEU A 228 -15.84 -15.80 21.38
CA LEU A 228 -14.76 -16.01 22.34
C LEU A 228 -13.69 -16.94 21.76
N GLY A 229 -12.47 -16.74 22.20
CA GLY A 229 -11.38 -17.70 22.11
C GLY A 229 -11.24 -18.47 23.42
N TYR A 230 -10.07 -18.41 24.04
CA TYR A 230 -9.83 -18.97 25.37
C TYR A 230 -10.50 -18.14 26.47
N SER A 231 -11.08 -18.78 27.49
CA SER A 231 -11.62 -18.09 28.66
C SER A 231 -11.52 -18.95 29.92
N GLU A 232 -11.34 -18.31 31.07
CA GLU A 232 -11.28 -18.96 32.38
C GLU A 232 -12.52 -18.63 33.22
N GLY A 233 -13.16 -19.64 33.81
CA GLY A 233 -14.27 -19.44 34.76
C GLY A 233 -15.59 -18.94 34.14
N LEU A 234 -15.71 -18.96 32.81
CA LEU A 234 -16.93 -18.56 32.09
C LEU A 234 -17.75 -19.79 31.70
N ALA A 235 -18.93 -19.97 32.30
CA ALA A 235 -19.83 -21.08 32.03
C ALA A 235 -21.04 -20.65 31.19
N LEU A 236 -20.82 -20.42 29.90
CA LEU A 236 -21.89 -20.13 28.93
C LEU A 236 -22.27 -21.40 28.17
N THR A 237 -23.54 -21.53 27.80
CA THR A 237 -24.07 -22.74 27.14
C THR A 237 -24.38 -22.54 25.66
N SER A 238 -24.61 -21.30 25.21
CA SER A 238 -24.96 -20.97 23.84
C SER A 238 -24.18 -19.78 23.29
N HIS A 239 -24.00 -19.75 21.98
CA HIS A 239 -23.39 -18.64 21.24
C HIS A 239 -24.24 -17.37 21.36
N HIS A 240 -25.56 -17.50 21.39
CA HIS A 240 -26.46 -16.41 21.71
C HIS A 240 -26.17 -15.80 23.10
N ALA A 241 -25.93 -16.64 24.12
CA ALA A 241 -25.53 -16.17 25.45
C ALA A 241 -24.13 -15.53 25.45
N VAL A 242 -23.21 -16.01 24.60
CA VAL A 242 -21.90 -15.36 24.37
C VAL A 242 -22.07 -13.95 23.83
N LEU A 243 -22.87 -13.75 22.79
CA LEU A 243 -23.13 -12.41 22.23
C LEU A 243 -23.78 -11.48 23.26
N ALA A 244 -24.75 -11.99 24.04
CA ALA A 244 -25.38 -11.23 25.11
C ALA A 244 -24.39 -10.83 26.22
N TRP A 245 -23.50 -11.74 26.61
CA TRP A 245 -22.44 -11.47 27.59
C TRP A 245 -21.46 -10.43 27.07
N LEU A 246 -20.99 -10.54 25.82
CA LEU A 246 -20.11 -9.57 25.18
C LEU A 246 -20.73 -8.17 25.19
N ALA A 247 -22.00 -8.04 24.81
CA ALA A 247 -22.72 -6.78 24.86
C ALA A 247 -22.79 -6.21 26.30
N ALA A 248 -23.06 -7.07 27.29
CA ALA A 248 -23.13 -6.67 28.70
C ALA A 248 -21.79 -6.23 29.30
N GLN A 249 -20.67 -6.65 28.71
CA GLN A 249 -19.31 -6.26 29.13
C GLN A 249 -18.82 -4.94 28.48
N GLY A 250 -19.62 -4.34 27.59
CA GLY A 250 -19.28 -3.08 26.93
C GLY A 250 -18.78 -3.23 25.49
N PHE A 251 -18.79 -4.44 24.93
CA PHE A 251 -18.40 -4.62 23.55
C PHE A 251 -19.52 -4.26 22.56
N LYS A 252 -19.11 -3.79 21.38
CA LYS A 252 -20.01 -3.58 20.25
C LYS A 252 -20.31 -4.90 19.55
N VAL A 253 -21.54 -5.39 19.74
CA VAL A 253 -22.08 -6.58 19.06
C VAL A 253 -23.04 -6.11 17.97
N ASN A 254 -23.05 -6.80 16.81
CA ASN A 254 -23.85 -6.36 15.68
C ASN A 254 -25.37 -6.47 15.98
N PRO A 255 -26.18 -5.40 15.88
CA PRO A 255 -27.59 -5.42 16.29
C PRO A 255 -28.48 -6.32 15.40
N HIS A 256 -27.97 -6.81 14.28
CA HIS A 256 -28.69 -7.65 13.33
C HIS A 256 -28.42 -9.15 13.49
N TYR A 257 -27.74 -9.59 14.56
CA TYR A 257 -27.70 -11.03 14.86
C TYR A 257 -29.08 -11.54 15.26
N ARG A 258 -29.46 -12.75 14.85
CA ARG A 258 -30.74 -13.38 15.22
C ARG A 258 -30.58 -14.88 15.45
N LEU A 259 -31.36 -15.42 16.38
CA LEU A 259 -31.46 -16.85 16.66
C LEU A 259 -32.63 -17.45 15.87
N PHE A 260 -32.40 -18.61 15.25
CA PHE A 260 -33.38 -19.31 14.42
C PHE A 260 -33.48 -20.78 14.83
N PRO A 261 -34.70 -21.37 14.81
CA PRO A 261 -34.90 -22.76 15.22
C PRO A 261 -34.51 -23.78 14.14
N ASP A 262 -34.39 -23.37 12.87
CA ASP A 262 -34.13 -24.26 11.74
C ASP A 262 -33.46 -23.56 10.55
N ILE A 263 -32.97 -24.36 9.60
CA ILE A 263 -32.21 -23.88 8.44
C ILE A 263 -33.06 -23.13 7.41
N GLU A 264 -34.36 -23.40 7.31
CA GLU A 264 -35.23 -22.72 6.34
C GLU A 264 -35.47 -21.27 6.76
N ALA A 265 -35.67 -21.04 8.06
CA ALA A 265 -35.73 -19.69 8.63
C ALA A 265 -34.40 -18.93 8.45
N VAL A 266 -33.27 -19.62 8.60
CA VAL A 266 -31.93 -19.06 8.31
C VAL A 266 -31.81 -18.65 6.85
N ILE A 267 -32.20 -19.52 5.90
CA ILE A 267 -32.14 -19.24 4.46
C ILE A 267 -32.97 -17.99 4.13
N ALA A 268 -34.21 -17.92 4.62
CA ALA A 268 -35.08 -16.77 4.41
C ALA A 268 -34.45 -15.47 4.93
N TYR A 269 -33.83 -15.51 6.12
CA TYR A 269 -33.15 -14.36 6.69
C TYR A 269 -31.95 -13.92 5.85
N CYS A 270 -31.08 -14.87 5.47
CA CYS A 270 -29.91 -14.64 4.62
C CYS A 270 -30.28 -14.02 3.27
N LEU A 271 -31.32 -14.53 2.61
CA LEU A 271 -31.81 -13.97 1.35
C LEU A 271 -32.32 -12.53 1.53
N SER A 272 -33.02 -12.24 2.63
CA SER A 272 -33.50 -10.88 2.90
C SER A 272 -32.38 -9.84 3.08
N TRP A 273 -31.17 -10.28 3.44
CA TRP A 273 -30.01 -9.41 3.62
C TRP A 273 -29.26 -9.11 2.32
N GLN A 274 -29.56 -9.81 1.22
CA GLN A 274 -28.95 -9.50 -0.07
C GLN A 274 -29.24 -8.06 -0.49
N GLU A 275 -30.44 -7.55 -0.26
CA GLU A 275 -30.82 -6.18 -0.60
C GLU A 275 -30.52 -5.20 0.54
N LYS A 276 -30.88 -5.56 1.79
CA LYS A 276 -30.72 -4.69 2.97
C LYS A 276 -29.26 -4.31 3.28
N ARG A 277 -28.28 -5.08 2.80
CA ARG A 277 -26.85 -4.83 3.05
C ARG A 277 -26.38 -3.46 2.56
N PHE A 278 -27.05 -2.90 1.55
CA PHE A 278 -26.66 -1.62 0.96
C PHE A 278 -26.97 -0.44 1.88
N ASP A 279 -28.00 -0.57 2.73
CA ASP A 279 -28.43 0.46 3.68
C ASP A 279 -27.55 0.53 4.95
N LEU A 280 -26.69 -0.47 5.16
CA LEU A 280 -25.82 -0.51 6.33
C LEU A 280 -24.71 0.55 6.24
N PRO A 281 -24.32 1.19 7.37
CA PRO A 281 -23.20 2.15 7.41
C PRO A 281 -21.82 1.47 7.30
N TYR A 282 -21.79 0.16 7.16
CA TYR A 282 -20.60 -0.67 7.02
C TYR A 282 -20.83 -1.74 5.95
N GLN A 283 -19.75 -2.38 5.49
CA GLN A 283 -19.82 -3.39 4.44
C GLN A 283 -19.90 -4.80 5.03
N ILE A 284 -20.74 -5.64 4.41
CA ILE A 284 -20.83 -7.06 4.67
C ILE A 284 -20.75 -7.82 3.35
N ASP A 285 -20.06 -8.97 3.32
CA ASP A 285 -19.91 -9.82 2.13
C ASP A 285 -20.79 -11.08 2.18
N GLY A 286 -21.66 -11.16 3.17
CA GLY A 286 -22.52 -12.32 3.41
C GLY A 286 -23.11 -12.33 4.81
N MET A 287 -23.60 -13.50 5.22
CA MET A 287 -24.01 -13.83 6.58
C MET A 287 -23.19 -15.02 7.09
N VAL A 288 -22.95 -15.09 8.39
CA VAL A 288 -22.34 -16.24 9.07
C VAL A 288 -23.44 -16.97 9.83
N VAL A 289 -23.59 -18.26 9.55
CA VAL A 289 -24.51 -19.17 10.25
C VAL A 289 -23.68 -20.03 11.20
N LYS A 290 -24.04 -20.05 12.49
CA LYS A 290 -23.37 -20.82 13.55
C LYS A 290 -24.40 -21.66 14.30
N VAL A 291 -24.08 -22.91 14.61
CA VAL A 291 -24.86 -23.70 15.59
C VAL A 291 -24.86 -22.96 16.93
N ASP A 292 -26.01 -22.80 17.57
CA ASP A 292 -26.12 -21.99 18.78
C ASP A 292 -25.53 -22.68 20.01
N ASP A 293 -25.79 -23.97 20.22
CA ASP A 293 -25.33 -24.69 21.41
C ASP A 293 -23.82 -24.96 21.39
N LEU A 294 -23.10 -24.55 22.45
CA LEU A 294 -21.63 -24.64 22.51
C LEU A 294 -21.14 -26.07 22.71
N ALA A 295 -21.89 -26.93 23.39
CA ALA A 295 -21.54 -28.35 23.54
C ALA A 295 -21.71 -29.09 22.20
N GLN A 296 -22.72 -28.71 21.40
CA GLN A 296 -22.86 -29.17 20.02
C GLN A 296 -21.69 -28.69 19.15
N GLN A 297 -21.26 -27.43 19.27
CA GLN A 297 -20.09 -26.93 18.54
C GLN A 297 -18.82 -27.74 18.86
N GLU A 298 -18.57 -28.04 20.14
CA GLU A 298 -17.42 -28.83 20.57
C GLU A 298 -17.44 -30.24 19.97
N ARG A 299 -18.59 -30.93 20.02
CA ARG A 299 -18.79 -32.27 19.46
C ARG A 299 -18.67 -32.31 17.93
N LEU A 300 -19.16 -31.26 17.24
CA LEU A 300 -19.00 -31.11 15.80
C LEU A 300 -17.54 -30.87 15.41
N GLY A 301 -16.79 -30.17 16.27
CA GLY A 301 -15.37 -29.88 16.08
C GLY A 301 -15.07 -29.09 14.81
N ALA A 302 -13.87 -29.27 14.28
CA ALA A 302 -13.38 -28.56 13.10
C ALA A 302 -12.68 -29.50 12.11
N THR A 303 -12.56 -29.02 10.87
CA THR A 303 -11.58 -29.50 9.90
C THR A 303 -10.24 -28.77 10.11
N LEU A 304 -9.21 -29.12 9.34
CA LEU A 304 -7.92 -28.41 9.37
C LEU A 304 -8.05 -26.89 9.10
N LYS A 305 -9.10 -26.44 8.41
CA LYS A 305 -9.24 -25.04 7.97
C LYS A 305 -10.47 -24.31 8.49
N SER A 306 -11.52 -25.05 8.88
CA SER A 306 -12.82 -24.47 9.20
C SER A 306 -13.64 -25.28 10.21
N PRO A 307 -14.40 -24.62 11.09
CA PRO A 307 -15.31 -25.30 12.02
C PRO A 307 -16.42 -26.02 11.26
N ARG A 308 -16.86 -27.18 11.74
CA ARG A 308 -17.99 -27.92 11.15
C ARG A 308 -19.36 -27.37 11.56
N TRP A 309 -19.36 -26.51 12.57
CA TRP A 309 -20.54 -25.90 13.17
C TRP A 309 -20.82 -24.48 12.67
N ALA A 310 -20.03 -23.94 11.74
CA ALA A 310 -20.29 -22.63 11.14
C ALA A 310 -19.98 -22.57 9.64
N VAL A 311 -20.75 -21.75 8.92
CA VAL A 311 -20.62 -21.52 7.48
C VAL A 311 -20.90 -20.06 7.12
N ALA A 312 -20.15 -19.52 6.16
CA ALA A 312 -20.36 -18.19 5.60
C ALA A 312 -21.21 -18.28 4.33
N TYR A 313 -22.45 -17.81 4.39
CA TYR A 313 -23.30 -17.62 3.22
C TYR A 313 -22.94 -16.31 2.52
N LYS A 314 -22.20 -16.39 1.42
CA LYS A 314 -21.72 -15.23 0.67
C LYS A 314 -22.76 -14.74 -0.32
N PHE A 315 -22.87 -13.42 -0.45
CA PHE A 315 -23.77 -12.83 -1.42
C PHE A 315 -23.13 -12.78 -2.81
N PRO A 316 -23.93 -12.96 -3.88
CA PRO A 316 -23.44 -12.71 -5.22
C PRO A 316 -23.11 -11.22 -5.40
N PRO A 317 -22.05 -10.88 -6.16
CA PRO A 317 -21.80 -9.50 -6.55
C PRO A 317 -22.97 -8.99 -7.40
N GLU A 318 -23.40 -7.76 -7.17
CA GLU A 318 -24.48 -7.16 -7.94
C GLU A 318 -23.99 -6.88 -9.38
N GLU A 319 -24.65 -7.48 -10.37
CA GLU A 319 -24.39 -7.26 -11.78
C GLU A 319 -25.51 -6.41 -12.40
N ALA A 320 -25.15 -5.43 -13.21
CA ALA A 320 -26.08 -4.63 -14.01
C ALA A 320 -25.69 -4.71 -15.47
N VAL A 321 -26.71 -4.79 -16.34
CA VAL A 321 -26.52 -4.68 -17.78
C VAL A 321 -26.69 -3.22 -18.17
N THR A 322 -25.70 -2.66 -18.87
CA THR A 322 -25.72 -1.29 -19.36
C THR A 322 -25.19 -1.21 -20.79
N ARG A 323 -25.47 -0.12 -21.50
CA ARG A 323 -24.95 0.12 -22.85
C ARG A 323 -23.64 0.90 -22.79
N LEU A 324 -22.58 0.33 -23.37
CA LEU A 324 -21.30 0.98 -23.56
C LEU A 324 -21.41 2.08 -24.62
N ARG A 325 -21.23 3.33 -24.23
CA ARG A 325 -21.34 4.49 -25.12
C ARG A 325 -20.03 4.78 -25.83
N GLU A 326 -18.95 4.85 -25.08
CA GLU A 326 -17.63 5.15 -25.60
C GLU A 326 -16.53 4.55 -24.72
N ILE A 327 -15.33 4.44 -25.28
CA ILE A 327 -14.12 4.13 -24.52
C ILE A 327 -13.20 5.33 -24.62
N VAL A 328 -13.03 6.03 -23.49
CA VAL A 328 -12.13 7.18 -23.40
C VAL A 328 -10.77 6.72 -22.92
N VAL A 329 -9.70 7.31 -23.47
CA VAL A 329 -8.33 6.96 -23.11
C VAL A 329 -7.73 8.06 -22.27
N SER A 330 -7.43 7.74 -21.02
CA SER A 330 -6.69 8.62 -20.12
C SER A 330 -5.19 8.36 -20.25
N VAL A 331 -4.37 9.38 -19.98
CA VAL A 331 -2.91 9.22 -19.92
C VAL A 331 -2.50 9.40 -18.46
N GLY A 332 -1.97 8.34 -17.86
CA GLY A 332 -1.49 8.36 -16.50
C GLY A 332 -0.21 9.18 -16.35
N ARG A 333 0.15 9.46 -15.10
CA ARG A 333 1.33 10.22 -14.70
C ARG A 333 2.67 9.64 -15.21
N THR A 334 2.74 8.32 -15.44
CA THR A 334 3.89 7.64 -16.06
C THR A 334 3.77 7.48 -17.58
N GLY A 335 2.74 8.07 -18.18
CA GLY A 335 2.49 8.07 -19.61
C GLY A 335 1.71 6.87 -20.14
N VAL A 336 1.30 5.95 -19.27
CA VAL A 336 0.44 4.81 -19.64
C VAL A 336 -0.91 5.30 -20.15
N LEU A 337 -1.32 4.80 -21.30
CA LEU A 337 -2.65 5.01 -21.84
C LEU A 337 -3.58 3.95 -21.24
N THR A 338 -4.60 4.40 -20.49
CA THR A 338 -5.56 3.52 -19.83
C THR A 338 -6.96 3.75 -20.41
N PRO A 339 -7.55 2.73 -21.05
CA PRO A 339 -8.90 2.79 -21.57
C PRO A 339 -9.91 2.71 -20.43
N THR A 340 -10.94 3.56 -20.48
CA THR A 340 -12.04 3.62 -19.53
C THR A 340 -13.35 3.53 -20.29
N ALA A 341 -14.16 2.53 -19.94
CA ALA A 341 -15.53 2.41 -20.43
C ALA A 341 -16.39 3.55 -19.87
N VAL A 342 -17.16 4.20 -20.73
CA VAL A 342 -18.22 5.14 -20.36
C VAL A 342 -19.53 4.56 -20.87
N PHE A 343 -20.48 4.36 -19.98
CA PHE A 343 -21.73 3.65 -20.26
C PHE A 343 -22.93 4.37 -19.65
N ASP A 344 -24.14 3.96 -20.05
CA ASP A 344 -25.37 4.49 -19.48
C ASP A 344 -25.37 4.32 -17.96
N PRO A 345 -25.69 5.36 -17.17
CA PRO A 345 -25.67 5.27 -15.72
C PRO A 345 -26.54 4.11 -15.22
N VAL A 346 -25.95 3.23 -14.40
CA VAL A 346 -26.65 2.13 -13.74
C VAL A 346 -26.45 2.18 -12.25
N HIS A 347 -27.48 1.79 -11.51
CA HIS A 347 -27.39 1.65 -10.06
C HIS A 347 -26.72 0.31 -9.73
N LEU A 348 -25.63 0.35 -8.97
CA LEU A 348 -24.88 -0.80 -8.51
C LEU A 348 -24.36 -0.56 -7.10
N ALA A 349 -24.70 -1.48 -6.20
CA ALA A 349 -24.37 -1.48 -4.78
C ALA A 349 -24.65 -0.13 -4.11
N GLY A 350 -25.88 0.39 -4.28
CA GLY A 350 -26.33 1.64 -3.66
C GLY A 350 -25.79 2.93 -4.28
N THR A 351 -25.05 2.87 -5.39
CA THR A 351 -24.54 4.07 -6.07
C THR A 351 -24.75 4.00 -7.57
N THR A 352 -24.89 5.15 -8.21
CA THR A 352 -24.94 5.23 -9.67
C THR A 352 -23.53 5.25 -10.25
N VAL A 353 -23.22 4.30 -11.13
CA VAL A 353 -21.95 4.18 -11.83
C VAL A 353 -22.15 4.35 -13.33
N SER A 354 -21.25 5.07 -13.98
CA SER A 354 -21.29 5.31 -15.44
C SER A 354 -19.92 5.13 -16.10
N ARG A 355 -18.90 4.74 -15.31
CA ARG A 355 -17.52 4.59 -15.76
C ARG A 355 -16.88 3.37 -15.11
N ALA A 356 -16.08 2.63 -15.86
CA ALA A 356 -15.26 1.52 -15.35
C ALA A 356 -13.93 1.43 -16.12
N THR A 357 -12.86 1.04 -15.44
CA THR A 357 -11.58 0.79 -16.12
C THR A 357 -11.68 -0.45 -17.01
N LEU A 358 -11.03 -0.41 -18.17
CA LEU A 358 -10.86 -1.56 -19.05
C LEU A 358 -9.42 -2.09 -19.02
N HIS A 359 -8.58 -1.54 -18.14
CA HIS A 359 -7.18 -1.88 -17.90
C HIS A 359 -6.23 -1.67 -19.09
N ASN A 360 -6.38 -2.41 -20.19
CA ASN A 360 -5.53 -2.33 -21.38
C ASN A 360 -6.24 -2.88 -22.64
N GLU A 361 -5.65 -2.64 -23.82
CA GLU A 361 -6.22 -3.07 -25.11
C GLU A 361 -6.35 -4.58 -25.26
N ASP A 362 -5.43 -5.36 -24.66
CA ASP A 362 -5.46 -6.82 -24.77
C ASP A 362 -6.67 -7.41 -24.05
N LEU A 363 -6.98 -6.91 -22.84
CA LEU A 363 -8.16 -7.34 -22.08
C LEU A 363 -9.48 -6.95 -22.77
N ILE A 364 -9.53 -5.78 -23.41
CA ILE A 364 -10.68 -5.38 -24.24
C ILE A 364 -10.91 -6.38 -25.37
N ARG A 365 -9.82 -6.83 -26.00
CA ARG A 365 -9.88 -7.81 -27.10
C ARG A 365 -10.24 -9.21 -26.59
N GLU A 366 -9.66 -9.63 -25.48
CA GLU A 366 -9.95 -10.92 -24.84
C GLU A 366 -11.42 -11.03 -24.43
N LYS A 367 -11.97 -9.97 -23.82
CA LYS A 367 -13.39 -9.90 -23.44
C LYS A 367 -14.32 -9.54 -24.61
N ASP A 368 -13.80 -9.40 -25.83
CA ASP A 368 -14.50 -8.93 -27.05
C ASP A 368 -15.45 -7.76 -26.76
N ILE A 369 -14.94 -6.70 -26.13
CA ILE A 369 -15.72 -5.51 -25.77
C ILE A 369 -15.67 -4.51 -26.93
N ARG A 370 -16.84 -4.10 -27.44
CA ARG A 370 -16.98 -3.17 -28.57
C ARG A 370 -17.79 -1.95 -28.18
N MET A 371 -17.45 -0.77 -28.71
CA MET A 371 -18.25 0.43 -28.47
C MET A 371 -19.65 0.23 -29.06
N GLY A 372 -20.69 0.52 -28.26
CA GLY A 372 -22.08 0.24 -28.60
C GLY A 372 -22.64 -1.05 -27.99
N ASP A 373 -21.78 -1.95 -27.47
CA ASP A 373 -22.20 -3.22 -26.84
C ASP A 373 -23.11 -2.97 -25.61
N TYR A 374 -23.96 -3.95 -25.33
CA TYR A 374 -24.43 -4.14 -23.96
C TYR A 374 -23.36 -4.89 -23.18
N ILE A 375 -22.97 -4.35 -22.04
CA ILE A 375 -21.95 -4.88 -21.15
C ILE A 375 -22.56 -5.20 -19.79
N VAL A 376 -22.01 -6.23 -19.15
CA VAL A 376 -22.30 -6.53 -17.75
C VAL A 376 -21.23 -5.86 -16.91
N VAL A 377 -21.67 -5.02 -15.99
CA VAL A 377 -20.83 -4.34 -15.02
C VAL A 377 -21.16 -4.84 -13.63
N HIS A 378 -20.14 -4.98 -12.78
CA HIS A 378 -20.34 -5.18 -11.35
C HIS A 378 -19.42 -4.25 -10.57
N LYS A 379 -19.57 -4.25 -9.25
CA LYS A 379 -18.55 -3.68 -8.38
C LYS A 379 -17.73 -4.75 -7.68
N ALA A 380 -16.43 -4.77 -7.97
CA ALA A 380 -15.50 -5.62 -7.23
C ALA A 380 -15.46 -5.15 -5.77
N GLY A 381 -15.85 -6.04 -4.85
CA GLY A 381 -15.98 -5.73 -3.43
C GLY A 381 -16.91 -4.55 -3.16
N ASP A 382 -18.01 -4.42 -3.91
CA ASP A 382 -19.03 -3.34 -3.86
C ASP A 382 -18.50 -1.89 -4.02
N VAL A 383 -17.24 -1.69 -4.45
CA VAL A 383 -16.62 -0.36 -4.59
C VAL A 383 -16.19 -0.04 -6.02
N ILE A 384 -15.31 -0.83 -6.64
CA ILE A 384 -14.72 -0.48 -7.93
C ILE A 384 -15.56 -1.07 -9.07
N PRO A 385 -16.13 -0.24 -9.96
CA PRO A 385 -16.85 -0.74 -11.13
C PRO A 385 -15.88 -1.42 -12.10
N GLU A 386 -16.20 -2.64 -12.50
CA GLU A 386 -15.49 -3.39 -13.54
C GLU A 386 -16.47 -3.87 -14.62
N VAL A 387 -16.02 -3.85 -15.87
CA VAL A 387 -16.71 -4.53 -16.97
C VAL A 387 -16.37 -6.02 -16.94
N VAL A 388 -17.35 -6.86 -16.65
CA VAL A 388 -17.20 -8.31 -16.52
C VAL A 388 -17.10 -8.96 -17.89
N ARG A 389 -18.10 -8.71 -18.74
CA ARG A 389 -18.26 -9.32 -20.07
C ARG A 389 -19.11 -8.43 -20.98
N SER A 390 -18.94 -8.57 -22.29
CA SER A 390 -19.92 -8.08 -23.27
C SER A 390 -21.08 -9.09 -23.41
N LEU A 391 -22.18 -8.67 -24.03
CA LEU A 391 -23.33 -9.50 -24.40
C LEU A 391 -23.45 -9.56 -25.94
N PRO A 392 -22.66 -10.40 -26.63
CA PRO A 392 -22.64 -10.48 -28.09
C PRO A 392 -23.99 -10.78 -28.73
N GLU A 393 -24.85 -11.51 -28.04
CA GLU A 393 -26.20 -11.86 -28.49
C GLU A 393 -27.14 -10.65 -28.62
N ARG A 394 -26.80 -9.50 -28.01
CA ARG A 394 -27.56 -8.25 -28.12
C ARG A 394 -27.02 -7.30 -29.19
N ARG A 395 -26.03 -7.73 -29.97
CA ARG A 395 -25.41 -6.90 -31.01
C ARG A 395 -26.36 -6.69 -32.18
N THR A 396 -26.29 -5.49 -32.71
CA THR A 396 -27.04 -5.01 -33.88
C THR A 396 -26.19 -5.06 -35.16
N GLY A 397 -24.88 -5.27 -35.03
CA GLY A 397 -23.91 -5.22 -36.13
C GLY A 397 -23.29 -3.84 -36.35
N GLY A 398 -23.74 -2.81 -35.60
CA GLY A 398 -23.19 -1.45 -35.63
C GLY A 398 -22.05 -1.20 -34.63
N GLU A 399 -21.69 -2.19 -33.82
CA GLU A 399 -20.71 -2.06 -32.75
C GLU A 399 -19.27 -1.96 -33.30
N GLN A 400 -18.47 -1.06 -32.72
CA GLN A 400 -17.14 -0.73 -33.22
C GLN A 400 -16.03 -1.37 -32.37
N VAL A 401 -15.08 -2.02 -33.04
CA VAL A 401 -13.89 -2.58 -32.39
C VAL A 401 -13.00 -1.44 -31.91
N PHE A 402 -12.70 -1.42 -30.61
CA PHE A 402 -11.78 -0.44 -30.05
C PHE A 402 -10.34 -0.75 -30.43
N ARG A 403 -9.58 0.31 -30.72
CA ARG A 403 -8.12 0.26 -30.87
C ARG A 403 -7.52 1.40 -30.08
N MET A 404 -6.42 1.13 -29.39
CA MET A 404 -5.68 2.16 -28.67
C MET A 404 -5.15 3.20 -29.68
N PRO A 405 -5.22 4.51 -29.37
CA PRO A 405 -4.80 5.52 -30.33
C PRO A 405 -3.28 5.47 -30.57
N ALA A 406 -2.90 5.55 -31.85
CA ALA A 406 -1.50 5.60 -32.28
C ALA A 406 -0.77 6.91 -31.88
N ARG A 407 -1.54 7.90 -31.40
CA ARG A 407 -1.05 9.18 -30.89
C ARG A 407 -1.67 9.45 -29.52
N CYS A 408 -0.89 10.07 -28.64
CA CYS A 408 -1.32 10.41 -27.29
C CYS A 408 -2.49 11.42 -27.37
N PRO A 409 -3.64 11.17 -26.72
CA PRO A 409 -4.79 12.06 -26.79
C PRO A 409 -4.54 13.41 -26.11
N VAL A 410 -3.53 13.51 -25.24
CA VAL A 410 -3.22 14.74 -24.49
C VAL A 410 -2.22 15.63 -25.22
N CYS A 411 -1.19 15.05 -25.82
CA CYS A 411 -0.15 15.85 -26.48
C CYS A 411 0.04 15.54 -27.98
N GLY A 412 -0.47 14.44 -28.51
CA GLY A 412 -0.32 14.06 -29.93
C GLY A 412 1.00 13.34 -30.29
N ALA A 413 1.88 13.10 -29.32
CA ALA A 413 3.11 12.31 -29.52
C ALA A 413 2.77 10.87 -29.95
N LYS A 414 3.60 10.25 -30.78
CA LYS A 414 3.38 8.86 -31.24
C LYS A 414 3.45 7.91 -30.03
N THR A 415 2.43 7.07 -29.86
CA THR A 415 2.40 6.11 -28.75
C THR A 415 3.22 4.88 -29.07
N ILE A 416 3.73 4.24 -28.02
CA ILE A 416 4.70 3.14 -28.14
C ILE A 416 4.30 2.02 -27.20
N ARG A 417 4.37 0.80 -27.73
CA ARG A 417 4.24 -0.45 -26.98
C ARG A 417 5.59 -1.16 -27.06
N GLU A 418 6.24 -1.36 -25.93
CA GLU A 418 7.50 -2.10 -25.88
C GLU A 418 7.25 -3.59 -26.07
N GLU A 419 8.21 -4.29 -26.68
CA GLU A 419 8.12 -5.73 -26.89
C GLU A 419 8.03 -6.48 -25.55
N GLY A 420 7.01 -7.32 -25.41
CA GLY A 420 6.69 -8.03 -24.17
C GLY A 420 5.93 -7.22 -23.12
N GLU A 421 5.54 -5.97 -23.39
CA GLU A 421 4.68 -5.19 -22.50
C GLU A 421 3.24 -5.06 -23.05
N VAL A 422 2.25 -5.09 -22.15
CA VAL A 422 0.82 -4.86 -22.47
C VAL A 422 0.46 -3.37 -22.52
N ALA A 423 1.24 -2.54 -21.84
CA ALA A 423 0.93 -1.12 -21.68
C ALA A 423 1.45 -0.28 -22.85
N ILE A 424 0.55 0.50 -23.44
CA ILE A 424 0.87 1.50 -24.46
C ILE A 424 1.15 2.83 -23.77
N ARG A 425 2.19 3.56 -24.19
CA ARG A 425 2.67 4.76 -23.49
C ARG A 425 2.94 5.95 -24.40
N CYS A 426 2.85 7.14 -23.81
CA CYS A 426 3.35 8.40 -24.37
C CYS A 426 4.83 8.62 -23.98
N PRO A 427 5.76 8.70 -24.95
CA PRO A 427 7.19 8.88 -24.69
C PRO A 427 7.61 10.33 -24.41
N ASN A 428 6.70 11.30 -24.62
CA ASN A 428 6.99 12.73 -24.44
C ASN A 428 7.00 13.11 -22.96
N ILE A 429 8.15 13.57 -22.44
CA ILE A 429 8.29 14.00 -21.05
C ILE A 429 7.62 15.34 -20.75
N SER A 430 7.33 16.13 -21.78
CA SER A 430 6.56 17.38 -21.67
C SER A 430 5.07 17.17 -21.92
N CYS A 431 4.59 15.93 -21.85
CA CYS A 431 3.16 15.66 -21.93
C CYS A 431 2.47 16.30 -20.71
N PRO A 432 1.43 17.14 -20.89
CA PRO A 432 0.70 17.76 -19.77
C PRO A 432 0.26 16.76 -18.69
N ALA A 433 -0.16 15.56 -19.09
CA ALA A 433 -0.58 14.49 -18.18
C ALA A 433 0.54 13.91 -17.29
N ARG A 434 1.81 14.20 -17.62
CA ARG A 434 2.99 13.69 -16.92
C ARG A 434 3.90 14.79 -16.37
N LEU A 435 3.68 16.02 -16.82
CA LEU A 435 4.59 17.15 -16.61
C LEU A 435 4.91 17.38 -15.13
N LYS A 436 3.89 17.32 -14.25
CA LYS A 436 4.07 17.44 -12.80
C LYS A 436 5.08 16.39 -12.27
N GLU A 437 4.93 15.12 -12.62
CA GLU A 437 5.86 14.05 -12.21
C GLU A 437 7.24 14.18 -12.87
N SER A 438 7.30 14.59 -14.14
CA SER A 438 8.58 14.83 -14.82
C SER A 438 9.39 15.94 -14.14
N ILE A 439 8.75 17.03 -13.72
CA ILE A 439 9.39 18.12 -12.98
C ILE A 439 9.86 17.64 -11.60
N LEU A 440 9.02 16.89 -10.87
CA LEU A 440 9.38 16.35 -9.56
C LEU A 440 10.56 15.38 -9.63
N HIS A 441 10.56 14.47 -10.60
CA HIS A 441 11.67 13.56 -10.85
C HIS A 441 12.94 14.34 -11.19
N PHE A 442 12.85 15.32 -12.08
CA PHE A 442 13.97 16.18 -12.47
C PHE A 442 14.57 16.93 -11.27
N ALA A 443 13.72 17.46 -10.38
CA ALA A 443 14.12 18.20 -9.19
C ALA A 443 14.67 17.30 -8.05
N SER A 444 14.44 16.00 -8.10
CA SER A 444 14.72 15.07 -7.01
C SER A 444 16.19 15.05 -6.56
N ARG A 445 16.42 14.62 -5.32
CA ARG A 445 17.74 14.61 -4.66
C ARG A 445 18.81 13.86 -5.43
N ASN A 446 18.47 12.82 -6.20
CA ASN A 446 19.42 12.02 -6.98
C ASN A 446 19.51 12.49 -8.45
N ALA A 447 18.59 13.34 -8.89
CA ALA A 447 18.55 13.97 -10.20
C ALA A 447 19.24 15.34 -10.15
N MET A 448 18.55 16.45 -10.45
CA MET A 448 19.18 17.78 -10.46
C MET A 448 19.33 18.41 -9.07
N ASP A 449 18.74 17.82 -8.02
CA ASP A 449 18.78 18.29 -6.62
C ASP A 449 18.42 19.77 -6.50
N ILE A 450 17.18 20.10 -6.85
CA ILE A 450 16.61 21.44 -6.74
C ILE A 450 15.74 21.48 -5.48
N ARG A 451 16.33 21.93 -4.37
CA ARG A 451 15.63 21.99 -3.09
C ARG A 451 14.57 23.09 -3.09
N GLY A 452 13.47 22.84 -2.39
CA GLY A 452 12.34 23.77 -2.34
C GLY A 452 11.34 23.64 -3.50
N LEU A 453 11.64 22.86 -4.54
CA LEU A 453 10.71 22.56 -5.64
C LEU A 453 9.82 21.34 -5.30
N GLY A 454 8.95 21.51 -4.30
CA GLY A 454 8.02 20.46 -3.84
C GLY A 454 6.75 20.36 -4.68
N ARG A 455 5.95 19.30 -4.46
CA ARG A 455 4.73 19.00 -5.22
C ARG A 455 3.73 20.16 -5.30
N ALA A 456 3.40 20.80 -4.17
CA ALA A 456 2.48 21.93 -4.15
C ALA A 456 2.96 23.13 -4.99
N LEU A 457 4.27 23.34 -5.10
CA LEU A 457 4.82 24.42 -5.92
C LEU A 457 4.84 24.04 -7.40
N VAL A 458 5.24 22.81 -7.72
CA VAL A 458 5.19 22.27 -9.11
C VAL A 458 3.77 22.35 -9.67
N GLU A 459 2.77 22.03 -8.85
CA GLU A 459 1.37 22.13 -9.20
C GLU A 459 0.98 23.55 -9.62
N GLN A 460 1.27 24.54 -8.77
CA GLN A 460 1.01 25.94 -9.07
C GLN A 460 1.76 26.44 -10.31
N LEU A 461 3.02 26.03 -10.51
CA LEU A 461 3.84 26.40 -11.67
C LEU A 461 3.24 25.89 -12.98
N VAL A 462 2.73 24.66 -12.98
CA VAL A 462 2.11 24.04 -14.16
C VAL A 462 0.72 24.64 -14.42
N GLU A 463 -0.10 24.81 -13.39
CA GLU A 463 -1.48 25.31 -13.51
C GLU A 463 -1.54 26.77 -13.94
N LYS A 464 -0.63 27.61 -13.42
CA LYS A 464 -0.49 29.01 -13.88
C LYS A 464 0.27 29.12 -15.21
N GLY A 465 0.64 28.00 -15.83
CA GLY A 465 1.29 27.95 -17.14
C GLY A 465 2.71 28.53 -17.18
N LEU A 466 3.35 28.69 -16.01
CA LEU A 466 4.71 29.21 -15.86
C LEU A 466 5.77 28.20 -16.29
N VAL A 467 5.48 26.90 -16.17
CA VAL A 467 6.38 25.81 -16.56
C VAL A 467 5.62 24.82 -17.44
N ARG A 468 6.09 24.61 -18.67
CA ARG A 468 5.49 23.67 -19.64
C ARG A 468 6.39 22.48 -19.95
N ASN A 469 7.66 22.58 -19.57
CA ASN A 469 8.67 21.53 -19.61
C ASN A 469 9.76 21.82 -18.56
N VAL A 470 10.65 20.87 -18.32
CA VAL A 470 11.70 21.02 -17.29
C VAL A 470 12.72 22.13 -17.59
N ALA A 471 12.89 22.53 -18.85
CA ALA A 471 13.81 23.62 -19.21
C ALA A 471 13.25 25.01 -18.83
N ASP A 472 11.92 25.16 -18.75
CA ASP A 472 11.30 26.42 -18.34
C ASP A 472 11.61 26.79 -16.87
N LEU A 473 11.99 25.81 -16.04
CA LEU A 473 12.46 26.07 -14.67
C LEU A 473 13.59 27.10 -14.64
N TYR A 474 14.50 27.04 -15.63
CA TYR A 474 15.66 27.92 -15.73
C TYR A 474 15.33 29.31 -16.32
N ARG A 475 14.06 29.56 -16.65
CA ARG A 475 13.54 30.85 -17.15
C ARG A 475 12.66 31.59 -16.14
N LEU A 476 12.38 30.96 -14.98
CA LEU A 476 11.56 31.54 -13.93
C LEU A 476 12.19 32.81 -13.36
N LYS A 477 11.36 33.82 -13.10
CA LYS A 477 11.78 35.08 -12.46
C LYS A 477 11.22 35.18 -11.04
N ALA A 478 11.89 35.96 -10.20
CA ALA A 478 11.46 36.17 -8.81
C ALA A 478 10.03 36.75 -8.74
N GLU A 479 9.70 37.65 -9.67
CA GLU A 479 8.39 38.30 -9.80
C GLU A 479 7.25 37.30 -10.04
N ASP A 480 7.52 36.22 -10.79
CA ASP A 480 6.53 35.18 -11.07
C ASP A 480 6.31 34.29 -9.85
N LEU A 481 7.39 33.99 -9.12
CA LEU A 481 7.38 33.12 -7.95
C LEU A 481 6.71 33.75 -6.74
N VAL A 482 6.89 35.05 -6.49
CA VAL A 482 6.29 35.74 -5.34
C VAL A 482 4.77 35.85 -5.44
N ARG A 483 4.20 35.67 -6.64
CA ARG A 483 2.74 35.61 -6.88
C ARG A 483 2.13 34.23 -6.59
N LEU A 484 2.93 33.27 -6.15
CA LEU A 484 2.50 31.92 -5.79
C LEU A 484 2.16 31.85 -4.31
N GLU A 485 1.22 30.99 -3.96
CA GLU A 485 0.83 30.77 -2.57
C GLU A 485 2.01 30.22 -1.78
N ARG A 486 2.22 30.78 -0.58
CA ARG A 486 3.31 30.42 0.34
C ARG A 486 4.72 30.69 -0.23
N MET A 487 4.84 31.55 -1.24
CA MET A 487 6.13 31.98 -1.80
C MET A 487 6.40 33.46 -1.49
N GLY A 488 7.26 33.70 -0.49
CA GLY A 488 7.76 35.05 -0.20
C GLY A 488 9.04 35.39 -0.98
N PRO A 489 9.49 36.67 -0.97
CA PRO A 489 10.70 37.09 -1.68
C PRO A 489 11.95 36.25 -1.35
N LYS A 490 12.10 35.88 -0.07
CA LYS A 490 13.22 35.04 0.40
C LYS A 490 13.16 33.61 -0.13
N SER A 491 11.98 32.97 -0.13
CA SER A 491 11.84 31.61 -0.63
C SER A 491 11.96 31.54 -2.15
N ALA A 492 11.44 32.54 -2.87
CA ALA A 492 11.64 32.70 -4.30
C ALA A 492 13.13 32.85 -4.66
N ALA A 493 13.86 33.72 -3.97
CA ALA A 493 15.30 33.89 -4.19
C ALA A 493 16.10 32.61 -3.87
N ASN A 494 15.73 31.87 -2.83
CA ASN A 494 16.35 30.60 -2.50
C ASN A 494 16.12 29.55 -3.59
N LEU A 495 14.89 29.41 -4.09
CA LEU A 495 14.57 28.48 -5.16
C LEU A 495 15.35 28.79 -6.45
N LEU A 496 15.40 30.07 -6.86
CA LEU A 496 16.18 30.47 -8.03
C LEU A 496 17.67 30.15 -7.87
N ARG A 497 18.21 30.28 -6.65
CA ARG A 497 19.60 29.89 -6.36
C ARG A 497 19.81 28.39 -6.50
N GLU A 498 18.87 27.57 -6.04
CA GLU A 498 18.93 26.10 -6.18
C GLU A 498 18.81 25.68 -7.65
N ILE A 499 17.94 26.32 -8.43
CA ILE A 499 17.81 26.12 -9.88
C ILE A 499 19.11 26.51 -10.60
N GLU A 500 19.72 27.63 -10.24
CA GLU A 500 21.00 28.04 -10.85
C GLU A 500 22.13 27.07 -10.48
N ALA A 501 22.19 26.65 -9.21
CA ALA A 501 23.18 25.68 -8.74
C ALA A 501 23.03 24.32 -9.43
N SER A 502 21.81 23.91 -9.78
CA SER A 502 21.56 22.63 -10.44
C SER A 502 22.13 22.57 -11.87
N LYS A 503 22.42 23.69 -12.51
CA LYS A 503 23.09 23.69 -13.82
C LYS A 503 24.45 23.00 -13.79
N LYS A 504 25.12 22.95 -12.63
CA LYS A 504 26.47 22.38 -12.47
C LYS A 504 26.49 20.88 -12.17
N ARG A 505 25.32 20.21 -12.09
CA ARG A 505 25.28 18.76 -11.81
C ARG A 505 25.96 17.96 -12.92
N ASP A 506 26.50 16.80 -12.56
CA ASP A 506 27.16 15.91 -13.52
C ASP A 506 26.17 15.37 -14.57
N LEU A 507 26.69 15.05 -15.77
CA LEU A 507 25.91 14.52 -16.89
C LEU A 507 25.11 13.26 -16.52
N GLY A 508 25.65 12.37 -15.67
CA GLY A 508 24.93 11.17 -15.26
C GLY A 508 23.63 11.47 -14.51
N ARG A 509 23.64 12.54 -13.71
CA ARG A 509 22.46 13.03 -12.98
C ARG A 509 21.46 13.68 -13.92
N LEU A 510 21.91 14.41 -14.94
CA LEU A 510 21.04 14.95 -15.98
C LEU A 510 20.37 13.84 -16.79
N ILE A 511 21.11 12.82 -17.21
CA ILE A 511 20.55 11.67 -17.95
C ILE A 511 19.48 10.97 -17.12
N PHE A 512 19.73 10.76 -15.83
CA PHE A 512 18.73 10.23 -14.90
C PHE A 512 17.53 11.18 -14.76
N ALA A 513 17.76 12.49 -14.63
CA ALA A 513 16.72 13.52 -14.48
C ALA A 513 15.76 13.62 -15.67
N LEU A 514 16.22 13.30 -16.89
CA LEU A 514 15.38 13.25 -18.09
C LEU A 514 14.27 12.18 -18.00
N GLY A 515 14.37 11.24 -17.05
CA GLY A 515 13.31 10.25 -16.79
C GLY A 515 13.13 9.26 -17.94
N ILE A 516 14.21 8.93 -18.65
CA ILE A 516 14.20 7.93 -19.74
C ILE A 516 13.86 6.56 -19.15
N ARG A 517 12.93 5.84 -19.77
CA ARG A 517 12.48 4.53 -19.29
C ARG A 517 13.65 3.54 -19.21
N HIS A 518 13.66 2.73 -18.15
CA HIS A 518 14.72 1.78 -17.77
C HIS A 518 16.08 2.41 -17.39
N VAL A 519 16.27 3.72 -17.58
CA VAL A 519 17.51 4.41 -17.23
C VAL A 519 17.43 4.90 -15.77
N GLY A 520 17.92 4.08 -14.86
CA GLY A 520 18.12 4.47 -13.46
C GLY A 520 19.39 5.29 -13.24
N GLU A 521 19.66 5.67 -11.99
CA GLU A 521 20.82 6.49 -11.61
C GLU A 521 22.16 5.87 -12.07
N ARG A 522 22.34 4.56 -11.84
CA ARG A 522 23.54 3.81 -12.25
C ARG A 522 23.72 3.84 -13.77
N ALA A 523 22.66 3.54 -14.52
CA ALA A 523 22.69 3.58 -15.98
C ALA A 523 23.02 5.00 -16.49
N GLY A 524 22.49 6.05 -15.85
CA GLY A 524 22.85 7.43 -16.14
C GLY A 524 24.35 7.70 -16.01
N LYS A 525 24.97 7.24 -14.92
CA LYS A 525 26.44 7.36 -14.70
C LYS A 525 27.24 6.60 -15.76
N VAL A 526 26.85 5.35 -16.06
CA VAL A 526 27.51 4.52 -17.09
C VAL A 526 27.43 5.18 -18.47
N LEU A 527 26.26 5.68 -18.85
CA LEU A 527 26.04 6.39 -20.11
C LEU A 527 26.86 7.69 -20.18
N ALA A 528 26.90 8.46 -19.10
CA ALA A 528 27.69 9.68 -19.03
C ALA A 528 29.19 9.39 -19.19
N ALA A 529 29.71 8.39 -18.48
CA ALA A 529 31.10 7.99 -18.56
C ALA A 529 31.50 7.49 -19.95
N HIS A 530 30.61 6.73 -20.62
CA HIS A 530 30.89 6.18 -21.94
C HIS A 530 30.82 7.23 -23.05
N PHE A 531 29.76 8.04 -23.10
CA PHE A 531 29.53 8.99 -24.20
C PHE A 531 30.17 10.37 -23.97
N GLY A 532 30.48 10.74 -22.72
CA GLY A 532 31.14 11.99 -22.35
C GLY A 532 30.31 13.26 -22.56
N SER A 533 29.27 13.23 -23.39
CA SER A 533 28.35 14.35 -23.62
C SER A 533 26.96 13.87 -23.98
N LEU A 534 25.94 14.68 -23.65
CA LEU A 534 24.56 14.39 -24.00
C LEU A 534 24.35 14.35 -25.52
N ALA A 535 25.06 15.21 -26.27
CA ALA A 535 25.01 15.25 -27.73
C ALA A 535 25.47 13.93 -28.36
N ARG A 536 26.56 13.32 -27.83
CA ARG A 536 27.01 12.00 -28.30
C ARG A 536 26.02 10.90 -27.96
N LEU A 537 25.42 10.93 -26.77
CA LEU A 537 24.37 9.98 -26.38
C LEU A 537 23.14 10.10 -27.31
N MET A 538 22.74 11.32 -27.68
CA MET A 538 21.63 11.56 -28.61
C MET A 538 21.86 10.97 -30.00
N ALA A 539 23.11 10.92 -30.45
CA ALA A 539 23.50 10.39 -31.75
C ALA A 539 23.72 8.86 -31.74
N ALA A 540 23.82 8.24 -30.56
CA ALA A 540 24.22 6.85 -30.39
C ALA A 540 23.27 5.87 -31.12
N THR A 541 23.83 4.83 -31.73
CA THR A 541 23.07 3.75 -32.36
C THR A 541 22.55 2.73 -31.34
N ALA A 542 21.61 1.88 -31.74
CA ALA A 542 21.12 0.82 -30.86
C ALA A 542 22.25 -0.17 -30.53
N GLU A 543 23.08 -0.48 -31.52
CA GLU A 543 24.22 -1.38 -31.42
C GLU A 543 25.27 -0.83 -30.43
N GLU A 544 25.63 0.45 -30.55
CA GLU A 544 26.55 1.14 -29.64
C GLU A 544 26.03 1.11 -28.20
N LEU A 545 24.73 1.39 -28.00
CA LEU A 545 24.11 1.35 -26.68
C LEU A 545 24.15 -0.06 -26.07
N THR A 546 23.82 -1.09 -26.86
CA THR A 546 23.83 -2.49 -26.38
C THR A 546 25.22 -3.06 -26.15
N ALA A 547 26.26 -2.47 -26.74
CA ALA A 547 27.65 -2.88 -26.51
C ALA A 547 28.16 -2.45 -25.12
N ILE A 548 27.47 -1.51 -24.46
CA ILE A 548 27.85 -1.02 -23.14
C ILE A 548 27.43 -2.05 -22.08
N PRO A 549 28.36 -2.49 -21.21
CA PRO A 549 28.01 -3.34 -20.07
C PRO A 549 26.86 -2.74 -19.26
N GLU A 550 25.90 -3.59 -18.85
CA GLU A 550 24.69 -3.21 -18.10
C GLU A 550 23.56 -2.56 -18.92
N ILE A 551 23.77 -2.29 -20.21
CA ILE A 551 22.74 -1.72 -21.09
C ILE A 551 22.17 -2.82 -21.99
N GLY A 552 21.02 -3.36 -21.59
CA GLY A 552 20.29 -4.34 -22.37
C GLY A 552 19.49 -3.73 -23.55
N PRO A 553 19.00 -4.57 -24.47
CA PRO A 553 18.27 -4.14 -25.67
C PRO A 553 17.03 -3.29 -25.35
N LYS A 554 16.31 -3.59 -24.26
CA LYS A 554 15.15 -2.79 -23.81
C LYS A 554 15.52 -1.36 -23.41
N MET A 555 16.65 -1.20 -22.71
CA MET A 555 17.14 0.11 -22.30
C MET A 555 17.64 0.91 -23.50
N ALA A 556 18.40 0.27 -24.39
CA ALA A 556 18.86 0.88 -25.65
C ALA A 556 17.67 1.37 -26.50
N ALA A 557 16.63 0.53 -26.66
CA ALA A 557 15.42 0.90 -27.37
C ALA A 557 14.68 2.09 -26.72
N SER A 558 14.62 2.15 -25.38
CA SER A 558 14.01 3.26 -24.64
C SER A 558 14.76 4.58 -24.83
N ILE A 559 16.09 4.54 -24.82
CA ILE A 559 16.95 5.72 -25.07
C ILE A 559 16.74 6.22 -26.50
N ARG A 560 16.81 5.33 -27.49
CA ARG A 560 16.56 5.65 -28.91
C ARG A 560 15.17 6.21 -29.14
N THR A 561 14.17 5.63 -28.48
CA THR A 561 12.79 6.09 -28.51
C THR A 561 12.66 7.49 -27.94
N PHE A 562 13.24 7.74 -26.77
CA PHE A 562 13.21 9.04 -26.12
C PHE A 562 13.79 10.14 -27.01
N PHE A 563 14.97 9.88 -27.60
CA PHE A 563 15.65 10.84 -28.47
C PHE A 563 15.12 10.86 -29.90
N SER A 564 14.23 9.96 -30.32
CA SER A 564 13.58 10.09 -31.65
C SER A 564 12.35 10.99 -31.61
N GLU A 565 11.76 11.23 -30.44
CA GLU A 565 10.65 12.16 -30.24
C GLU A 565 11.13 13.63 -30.31
N PRO A 566 10.69 14.42 -31.32
CA PRO A 566 11.18 15.78 -31.54
C PRO A 566 11.01 16.71 -30.33
N ARG A 567 9.94 16.54 -29.55
CA ARG A 567 9.69 17.40 -28.37
C ARG A 567 10.68 17.15 -27.25
N ASN A 568 11.14 15.91 -27.08
CA ASN A 568 12.17 15.61 -26.10
C ASN A 568 13.51 16.25 -26.52
N ARG A 569 13.82 16.27 -27.82
CA ARG A 569 15.01 16.99 -28.33
C ARG A 569 14.94 18.48 -28.07
N GLN A 570 13.78 19.11 -28.30
CA GLN A 570 13.57 20.53 -28.03
C GLN A 570 13.80 20.88 -26.55
N VAL A 571 13.38 20.00 -25.62
CA VAL A 571 13.67 20.18 -24.19
C VAL A 571 15.17 20.13 -23.93
N VAL A 572 15.88 19.18 -24.53
CA VAL A 572 17.33 19.07 -24.37
C VAL A 572 18.05 20.31 -24.91
N GLU A 573 17.67 20.78 -26.10
CA GLU A 573 18.20 22.02 -26.69
C GLU A 573 17.94 23.25 -25.82
N ALA A 574 16.75 23.33 -25.21
CA ALA A 574 16.41 24.39 -24.27
C ALA A 574 17.22 24.31 -22.96
N LEU A 575 17.50 23.11 -22.45
CA LEU A 575 18.38 22.91 -21.28
C LEU A 575 19.82 23.33 -21.59
N VAL A 576 20.34 22.97 -22.78
CA VAL A 576 21.66 23.43 -23.25
C VAL A 576 21.70 24.95 -23.33
N SER A 577 20.68 25.57 -23.93
CA SER A 577 20.57 27.04 -24.05
C SER A 577 20.45 27.74 -22.70
N ALA A 578 19.90 27.07 -21.69
CA ALA A 578 19.82 27.56 -20.32
C ALA A 578 21.14 27.44 -19.52
N GLY A 579 22.17 26.83 -20.11
CA GLY A 579 23.49 26.64 -19.48
C GLY A 579 23.58 25.44 -18.56
N VAL A 580 22.68 24.45 -18.68
CA VAL A 580 22.78 23.19 -17.94
C VAL A 580 23.99 22.40 -18.44
N ASN A 581 24.78 21.85 -17.53
CA ASN A 581 25.94 21.03 -17.87
C ASN A 581 25.51 19.75 -18.62
N THR A 582 25.91 19.65 -19.88
CA THR A 582 25.64 18.48 -20.74
C THR A 582 26.90 17.69 -21.09
N VAL A 583 28.01 17.94 -20.40
CA VAL A 583 29.27 17.21 -20.54
C VAL A 583 29.60 16.49 -19.23
N ALA A 584 30.06 15.25 -19.33
CA ALA A 584 30.58 14.54 -18.18
C ALA A 584 31.84 15.24 -17.71
N GLN A 585 32.02 15.36 -16.40
CA GLN A 585 33.35 15.64 -15.88
C GLN A 585 34.20 14.42 -16.20
N THR A 586 35.18 14.57 -17.09
CA THR A 586 36.13 13.50 -17.40
C THR A 586 36.83 13.09 -16.11
N ALA A 587 36.44 11.94 -15.54
CA ALA A 587 37.44 11.10 -14.91
C ALA A 587 38.30 10.62 -16.06
N THR A 588 39.46 11.24 -16.23
CA THR A 588 40.46 10.85 -17.23
C THR A 588 40.63 9.33 -17.20
N PRO A 589 40.30 8.59 -18.26
CA PRO A 589 40.71 7.21 -18.34
C PRO A 589 42.22 7.22 -18.60
N GLY A 590 43.00 6.73 -17.65
CA GLY A 590 44.37 6.29 -17.89
C GLY A 590 45.47 7.23 -17.39
N GLY A 591 46.18 6.75 -16.37
CA GLY A 591 47.39 7.36 -15.83
C GLY A 591 47.64 6.96 -14.38
N GLY A 592 47.39 5.69 -14.02
CA GLY A 592 47.66 5.17 -12.68
C GLY A 592 48.39 3.83 -12.79
N PRO A 593 49.04 3.36 -11.70
CA PRO A 593 49.85 2.15 -11.70
C PRO A 593 49.08 0.88 -12.11
N LEU A 594 47.74 0.90 -12.06
CA LEU A 594 46.88 -0.23 -12.41
C LEU A 594 46.22 -0.08 -13.79
N ALA A 595 46.68 0.88 -14.61
CA ALA A 595 46.12 1.12 -15.94
C ALA A 595 46.14 -0.16 -16.80
N GLY A 596 44.96 -0.54 -17.31
CA GLY A 596 44.80 -1.71 -18.17
C GLY A 596 44.69 -3.06 -17.45
N LYS A 597 44.79 -3.08 -16.11
CA LYS A 597 44.65 -4.30 -15.30
C LYS A 597 43.20 -4.60 -14.94
N VAL A 598 42.82 -5.88 -15.00
CA VAL A 598 41.49 -6.38 -14.65
C VAL A 598 41.53 -7.18 -13.35
N PHE A 599 40.72 -6.78 -12.38
CA PHE A 599 40.61 -7.37 -11.05
C PHE A 599 39.28 -8.11 -10.88
N VAL A 600 39.28 -9.17 -10.07
CA VAL A 600 38.05 -9.80 -9.56
C VAL A 600 38.14 -9.94 -8.04
N LEU A 601 37.13 -9.47 -7.32
CA LEU A 601 37.06 -9.56 -5.86
C LEU A 601 36.25 -10.81 -5.45
N THR A 602 36.76 -11.59 -4.51
CA THR A 602 36.11 -12.77 -3.93
C THR A 602 36.40 -12.91 -2.44
N GLY A 603 35.45 -13.41 -1.65
CA GLY A 603 35.56 -13.44 -0.19
C GLY A 603 35.26 -12.09 0.47
N ALA A 604 35.24 -12.07 1.81
CA ALA A 604 35.05 -10.87 2.62
C ALA A 604 36.41 -10.22 2.95
N LEU A 605 36.58 -8.96 2.57
CA LEU A 605 37.77 -8.15 2.89
C LEU A 605 37.62 -7.55 4.30
N LYS A 606 38.70 -7.51 5.07
CA LYS A 606 38.76 -7.02 6.46
C LYS A 606 38.76 -5.50 6.53
N GLU A 607 39.44 -4.83 5.60
CA GLU A 607 39.69 -3.39 5.64
C GLU A 607 38.76 -2.59 4.71
N TYR A 608 38.17 -3.25 3.72
CA TYR A 608 37.32 -2.58 2.72
C TYR A 608 35.99 -3.30 2.53
N THR A 609 34.94 -2.52 2.34
CA THR A 609 33.76 -3.02 1.62
C THR A 609 34.11 -3.27 0.15
N ARG A 610 33.32 -4.11 -0.51
CA ARG A 610 33.56 -4.46 -1.92
C ARG A 610 33.47 -3.23 -2.83
N GLU A 611 32.58 -2.32 -2.50
CA GLU A 611 32.38 -1.03 -3.16
C GLU A 611 33.60 -0.10 -2.97
N GLU A 612 34.17 -0.03 -1.77
CA GLU A 612 35.38 0.75 -1.49
C GLU A 612 36.62 0.20 -2.21
N ALA A 613 36.81 -1.13 -2.19
CA ALA A 613 37.88 -1.78 -2.93
C ALA A 613 37.75 -1.54 -4.44
N THR A 614 36.52 -1.57 -4.97
CA THR A 614 36.24 -1.27 -6.38
C THR A 614 36.58 0.17 -6.72
N ALA A 615 36.14 1.12 -5.90
CA ALA A 615 36.44 2.54 -6.10
C ALA A 615 37.95 2.84 -6.08
N ARG A 616 38.72 2.18 -5.20
CA ARG A 616 40.19 2.34 -5.15
C ARG A 616 40.90 1.78 -6.38
N ILE A 617 40.49 0.60 -6.86
CA ILE A 617 41.03 0.00 -8.09
C ILE A 617 40.76 0.91 -9.29
N GLU A 618 39.52 1.40 -9.41
CA GLU A 618 39.11 2.29 -10.50
C GLU A 618 39.82 3.64 -10.44
N ALA A 619 40.04 4.19 -9.24
CA ALA A 619 40.79 5.43 -9.03
C ALA A 619 42.26 5.34 -9.51
N LEU A 620 42.86 4.15 -9.43
CA LEU A 620 44.23 3.88 -9.90
C LEU A 620 44.28 3.37 -11.37
N GLY A 621 43.15 3.40 -12.08
CA GLY A 621 43.06 3.07 -13.51
C GLY A 621 42.81 1.59 -13.84
N GLY A 622 42.58 0.75 -12.83
CA GLY A 622 42.20 -0.66 -13.01
C GLY A 622 40.70 -0.83 -13.28
N ARG A 623 40.28 -2.03 -13.70
CA ARG A 623 38.87 -2.38 -13.92
C ARG A 623 38.47 -3.57 -13.06
N VAL A 624 37.29 -3.54 -12.44
CA VAL A 624 36.76 -4.68 -11.67
C VAL A 624 35.72 -5.44 -12.49
N ALA A 625 35.94 -6.75 -12.66
CA ALA A 625 35.02 -7.66 -13.34
C ALA A 625 34.23 -8.50 -12.34
N SER A 626 33.01 -8.90 -12.72
CA SER A 626 32.13 -9.71 -11.89
C SER A 626 32.50 -11.20 -11.90
N SER A 627 33.25 -11.67 -12.91
CA SER A 627 33.63 -13.07 -13.11
C SER A 627 35.09 -13.23 -13.53
N VAL A 628 35.71 -14.34 -13.10
CA VAL A 628 37.08 -14.72 -13.52
C VAL A 628 37.07 -15.24 -14.95
N SER A 629 37.96 -14.68 -15.78
CA SER A 629 38.17 -15.05 -17.18
C SER A 629 39.68 -15.03 -17.51
N ARG A 630 40.08 -15.53 -18.69
CA ARG A 630 41.47 -15.42 -19.17
C ARG A 630 41.99 -13.98 -19.32
N ARG A 631 41.12 -12.97 -19.29
CA ARG A 631 41.48 -11.55 -19.34
C ARG A 631 41.64 -10.92 -17.95
N THR A 632 41.45 -11.69 -16.88
CA THR A 632 41.63 -11.22 -15.51
C THR A 632 43.11 -11.29 -15.14
N ASP A 633 43.68 -10.17 -14.71
CA ASP A 633 45.08 -10.09 -14.27
C ASP A 633 45.24 -10.54 -12.82
N TYR A 634 44.32 -10.10 -11.95
CA TYR A 634 44.39 -10.34 -10.50
C TYR A 634 43.05 -10.77 -9.92
N VAL A 635 43.09 -11.68 -8.94
CA VAL A 635 41.94 -12.01 -8.09
C VAL A 635 42.29 -11.68 -6.64
N VAL A 636 41.56 -10.76 -6.02
CA VAL A 636 41.76 -10.43 -4.60
C VAL A 636 40.85 -11.32 -3.78
N ALA A 637 41.45 -12.12 -2.90
CA ALA A 637 40.77 -13.12 -2.08
C ALA A 637 40.79 -12.70 -0.60
N GLY A 638 39.60 -12.39 -0.07
CA GLY A 638 39.37 -12.21 1.36
C GLY A 638 39.00 -13.51 2.08
N GLU A 639 38.49 -13.40 3.31
CA GLU A 639 38.03 -14.54 4.10
C GLU A 639 36.87 -15.28 3.40
N ASN A 640 36.88 -16.62 3.48
CA ASN A 640 35.93 -17.51 2.80
C ASN A 640 35.79 -17.25 1.28
N PRO A 641 36.86 -17.36 0.49
CA PRO A 641 36.80 -17.08 -0.92
C PRO A 641 35.99 -18.18 -1.65
N GLY A 642 34.91 -17.77 -2.32
CA GLY A 642 33.99 -18.70 -3.00
C GLY A 642 34.50 -19.24 -4.34
N SER A 643 33.59 -19.73 -5.19
CA SER A 643 33.87 -20.41 -6.48
C SER A 643 34.77 -19.65 -7.48
N LYS A 644 34.97 -18.34 -7.30
CA LYS A 644 35.88 -17.54 -8.13
C LYS A 644 37.36 -17.80 -7.81
N PHE A 645 37.68 -18.18 -6.58
CA PHE A 645 39.05 -18.51 -6.17
C PHE A 645 39.51 -19.83 -6.81
N GLU A 646 38.64 -20.84 -6.79
CA GLU A 646 38.86 -22.12 -7.47
C GLU A 646 39.09 -21.89 -8.97
N LYS A 647 38.21 -21.12 -9.61
CA LYS A 647 38.32 -20.78 -11.03
C LYS A 647 39.58 -19.97 -11.37
N ALA A 648 40.08 -19.14 -10.46
CA ALA A 648 41.33 -18.40 -10.63
C ALA A 648 42.55 -19.33 -10.59
N ARG A 649 42.55 -20.32 -9.68
CA ARG A 649 43.58 -21.37 -9.61
C ARG A 649 43.62 -22.21 -10.88
N GLU A 650 42.46 -22.65 -11.38
CA GLU A 650 42.37 -23.44 -12.61
C GLU A 650 42.91 -22.71 -13.85
N LEU A 651 42.69 -21.39 -13.91
CA LEU A 651 43.12 -20.56 -15.03
C LEU A 651 44.53 -19.98 -14.87
N GLY A 652 45.23 -20.30 -13.76
CA GLY A 652 46.59 -19.81 -13.49
C GLY A 652 46.67 -18.29 -13.28
N ILE A 653 45.58 -17.67 -12.83
CA ILE A 653 45.50 -16.22 -12.62
C ILE A 653 46.06 -15.88 -11.24
N ARG A 654 46.77 -14.76 -11.14
CA ARG A 654 47.43 -14.34 -9.91
C ARG A 654 46.40 -14.00 -8.83
N ILE A 655 46.49 -14.67 -7.68
CA ILE A 655 45.61 -14.44 -6.53
C ILE A 655 46.39 -13.62 -5.50
N LEU A 656 45.78 -12.52 -5.05
CA LEU A 656 46.33 -11.63 -4.03
C LEU A 656 45.54 -11.80 -2.74
N ASN A 657 46.23 -11.89 -1.60
CA ASN A 657 45.61 -11.65 -0.30
C ASN A 657 45.41 -10.14 -0.08
N GLU A 658 44.73 -9.78 1.00
CA GLU A 658 44.40 -8.38 1.28
C GLU A 658 45.63 -7.50 1.57
N ASP A 659 46.67 -8.04 2.21
CA ASP A 659 47.93 -7.32 2.47
C ASP A 659 48.73 -7.06 1.18
N GLU A 660 48.72 -8.01 0.25
CA GLU A 660 49.29 -7.86 -1.09
C GLU A 660 48.46 -6.87 -1.92
N PHE A 661 47.13 -6.92 -1.82
CA PHE A 661 46.27 -5.93 -2.47
C PHE A 661 46.57 -4.50 -1.97
N ASN A 662 46.78 -4.32 -0.66
CA ASN A 662 47.16 -3.03 -0.08
C ASN A 662 48.52 -2.53 -0.58
N ARG A 663 49.54 -3.41 -0.64
CA ARG A 663 50.84 -3.07 -1.21
C ARG A 663 50.74 -2.65 -2.68
N LEU A 664 49.86 -3.31 -3.44
CA LEU A 664 49.63 -3.00 -4.85
C LEU A 664 48.95 -1.64 -5.02
N LEU A 665 48.00 -1.32 -4.14
CA LEU A 665 47.35 -0.01 -4.10
C LEU A 665 48.31 1.11 -3.66
N ALA A 666 49.33 0.80 -2.85
CA ALA A 666 50.37 1.74 -2.43
C ALA A 666 51.48 1.98 -3.48
N GLY A 667 51.52 1.16 -4.54
CA GLY A 667 52.50 1.27 -5.62
C GLY A 667 53.78 0.43 -5.44
N ASP A 668 53.77 -0.51 -4.49
CA ASP A 668 54.89 -1.44 -4.29
C ASP A 668 54.89 -2.55 -5.36
N GLU A 669 56.08 -3.00 -5.78
CA GLU A 669 56.21 -4.16 -6.68
C GLU A 669 55.84 -5.46 -5.94
N ILE A 670 54.96 -6.26 -6.55
CA ILE A 670 54.52 -7.57 -6.06
C ILE A 670 54.87 -8.65 -7.05
#